data_AF-A0A0R2N1B7-F1
#
_entry.id   AF-A0A0R2N1B7-F1
#
_cell.length_a   1.000
_cell.length_b   1.000
_cell.length_c   1.000
_cell.angle_alpha   90.00
_cell.angle_beta   90.00
_cell.angle_gamma   90.00
#
_symmetry.space_group_name_H-M   'P 1'
#
loop_
_entity.id
_entity.type
_entity.pdbx_description
1 polymer ?
#
loop_
_entity_poly.entity_id
_entity_poly.type
_entity_poly.pdbx_seq_one_letter_code
_entity_poly.pdbx_strand_id
1 'polypeptide(L)'
;MKLNQFARLTPDLETQRQELAAIGLLGQSKTDFTRCLQIVYPKLFPEAYSPAAQQQALATVAVNEEQDLKQWLQTNPTRMTQVEFYTVALQLLGFEADTTVDLAEPIAFMEQVKLPHLDHDIETTNDFVEAIYLLLNTRTPKLVNYLDDLANRGFFKHFHKKPNFLIFNGKVQQTFNPDEVLREVVWIESDLDTDHDGKRDLLEATIFRPAVTGVGLKVPALFTANPYFHGTNDQPDLTHDAQSGLTVKTTSHTREEVTYTPDAPLDLPHQEVMGSSQRAEVYGDENGIYSLNDYFMARGFAVVYSGGVGTRGSDGFRSTGGVDETASAVAVIEWLTGQRKAFTNRTDGITIDAWWCNGSVAMTGKSYLGTLAIAAATSGVKGLKTIISEAAISSWYDYYRENGLVVAPGGFQGEDADVLAEETFSRQKQGGDYLKVKAAWQKHLAAITANQDRETGDYSAWWDERNYRNNLSHITADIVSVHGLNDWNVKPKNVIKFWEGIQDLPVAKKLFLHQGQHVYLNNILSLDFTDMMNLWLTHELLGVDNHAETLLPDVTIQDNVTPETWHTVTNFGENNPAVTTQQIPLTQLNPSADHFTDHAKAIYVANHDDPDRFEAAIIQPDSDYAESRLLLTQPTATTDLTLEGTPSIDLHLSIDQPTGILSVRLVDLGPANRFNPTPTVLERNGYQLAYDFKTDNRLEFTPSKTITAAKLISFGHINLQNQQSSYQSSVIEPGVAFDIHLELQPTHYTIPAGRQLGLIIHGADMAQTIQPDQPVTYTIDWAKSQLNLPHY
;
A
#
# COMPACT_ATOMS: atom_id res chain seq x y z
N MET A 1 -21.89 9.42 0.69
CA MET A 1 -20.61 10.14 0.83
C MET A 1 -20.34 10.35 2.30
N LYS A 2 -19.22 9.84 2.80
CA LYS A 2 -18.64 10.14 4.11
C LYS A 2 -17.19 10.54 3.88
N LEU A 3 -16.82 11.75 4.28
CA LEU A 3 -15.47 12.29 4.11
C LEU A 3 -14.73 12.18 5.44
N ASN A 4 -14.33 10.95 5.80
CA ASN A 4 -13.58 10.73 7.05
C ASN A 4 -12.26 11.51 7.00
N GLN A 5 -11.91 12.14 8.12
CA GLN A 5 -10.76 13.02 8.24
C GLN A 5 -10.01 12.76 9.54
N PHE A 6 -8.77 12.29 9.44
CA PHE A 6 -7.90 11.96 10.57
C PHE A 6 -6.71 12.92 10.69
N ALA A 7 -6.32 13.57 9.59
CA ALA A 7 -5.15 14.45 9.54
C ALA A 7 -5.47 15.91 9.89
N ARG A 8 -6.40 16.21 10.81
CA ARG A 8 -6.74 17.60 11.15
C ARG A 8 -6.28 17.95 12.57
N LEU A 9 -5.40 18.95 12.68
CA LEU A 9 -5.05 19.54 13.97
C LEU A 9 -6.07 20.62 14.37
N THR A 10 -6.25 20.78 15.68
CA THR A 10 -7.08 21.86 16.27
C THR A 10 -6.20 22.72 17.18
N PRO A 11 -5.28 23.53 16.62
CA PRO A 11 -4.38 24.35 17.42
C PRO A 11 -5.14 25.53 18.06
N ASP A 12 -4.50 26.20 19.00
CA ASP A 12 -5.08 27.39 19.64
C ASP A 12 -5.28 28.54 18.65
N LEU A 13 -6.15 29.48 19.03
CA LEU A 13 -6.54 30.61 18.18
C LEU A 13 -5.35 31.50 17.75
N GLU A 14 -4.32 31.62 18.58
CA GLU A 14 -3.14 32.43 18.25
C GLU A 14 -2.36 31.77 17.12
N THR A 15 -2.16 30.46 17.20
CA THR A 15 -1.56 29.66 16.14
C THR A 15 -2.38 29.73 14.85
N GLN A 16 -3.70 29.60 14.93
CA GLN A 16 -4.59 29.75 13.77
C GLN A 16 -4.40 31.11 13.09
N ARG A 17 -4.33 32.21 13.87
CA ARG A 17 -4.08 33.56 13.33
C ARG A 17 -2.72 33.67 12.65
N GLN A 18 -1.68 33.10 13.25
CA GLN A 18 -0.32 33.11 12.70
C GLN A 18 -0.26 32.37 11.37
N GLU A 19 -0.85 31.19 11.29
CA GLU A 19 -0.88 30.39 10.06
C GLU A 19 -1.71 31.05 8.96
N LEU A 20 -2.90 31.59 9.29
CA LEU A 20 -3.71 32.38 8.33
C LEU A 20 -2.97 33.61 7.81
N ALA A 21 -2.13 34.23 8.64
CA ALA A 21 -1.28 35.33 8.23
C ALA A 21 -0.10 34.87 7.36
N ALA A 22 0.50 33.72 7.66
CA ALA A 22 1.61 33.14 6.91
C ALA A 22 1.22 32.78 5.47
N ILE A 23 -0.01 32.30 5.26
CA ILE A 23 -0.56 32.03 3.93
C ILE A 23 -1.11 33.31 3.24
N GLY A 24 -1.02 34.46 3.89
CA GLY A 24 -1.46 35.75 3.35
C GLY A 24 -2.97 35.94 3.32
N LEU A 25 -3.77 35.13 4.02
CA LEU A 25 -5.23 35.25 4.05
C LEU A 25 -5.66 36.39 4.99
N LEU A 26 -5.06 36.46 6.18
CA LEU A 26 -5.27 37.53 7.16
C LEU A 26 -3.97 38.33 7.44
N GLY A 27 -4.10 39.49 8.07
CA GLY A 27 -2.95 40.25 8.58
C GLY A 27 -2.65 39.89 10.04
N GLN A 28 -1.45 40.23 10.52
CA GLN A 28 -1.08 40.02 11.93
C GLN A 28 -1.79 40.97 12.91
N SER A 29 -2.26 42.13 12.43
CA SER A 29 -3.03 43.07 13.25
C SER A 29 -4.49 42.63 13.37
N LYS A 30 -5.05 42.68 14.58
CA LYS A 30 -6.49 42.48 14.79
C LYS A 30 -7.30 43.53 14.00
N THR A 31 -8.11 43.06 13.07
CA THR A 31 -9.13 43.86 12.36
C THR A 31 -10.50 43.58 12.96
N ASP A 32 -11.45 44.51 12.83
CA ASP A 32 -12.83 44.26 13.23
C ASP A 32 -13.49 43.17 12.35
N PHE A 33 -14.59 42.60 12.84
CA PHE A 33 -15.30 41.49 12.21
C PHE A 33 -15.67 41.77 10.75
N THR A 34 -16.34 42.89 10.48
CA THR A 34 -16.76 43.27 9.13
C THR A 34 -15.56 43.40 8.20
N ARG A 35 -14.48 44.03 8.67
CA ARG A 35 -13.27 44.16 7.88
C ARG A 35 -12.59 42.82 7.60
N CYS A 36 -12.60 41.87 8.55
CA CYS A 36 -12.11 40.52 8.32
C CYS A 36 -12.86 39.83 7.17
N LEU A 37 -14.19 39.85 7.19
CA LEU A 37 -15.02 39.24 6.15
C LEU A 37 -14.67 39.81 4.76
N GLN A 38 -14.57 41.14 4.67
CA GLN A 38 -14.24 41.85 3.42
C GLN A 38 -12.82 41.57 2.90
N ILE A 39 -11.89 41.14 3.76
CA ILE A 39 -10.52 40.77 3.36
C ILE A 39 -10.47 39.30 2.92
N VAL A 40 -11.12 38.41 3.67
CA VAL A 40 -10.98 36.96 3.51
C VAL A 40 -11.75 36.48 2.28
N TYR A 41 -13.05 36.75 2.18
CA TYR A 41 -13.88 36.14 1.13
C TYR A 41 -13.38 36.42 -0.30
N PRO A 42 -12.95 37.63 -0.68
CA PRO A 42 -12.39 37.86 -2.02
C PRO A 42 -11.15 37.02 -2.34
N LYS A 43 -10.36 36.65 -1.33
CA LYS A 43 -9.13 35.84 -1.50
C LYS A 43 -9.41 34.34 -1.68
N LEU A 44 -10.63 33.89 -1.41
CA LEU A 44 -11.06 32.50 -1.64
C LEU A 44 -11.39 32.22 -3.12
N PHE A 45 -11.16 33.20 -4.00
CA PHE A 45 -11.29 33.10 -5.45
C PHE A 45 -9.97 33.54 -6.11
N PRO A 46 -8.87 32.77 -5.95
CA PRO A 46 -7.56 33.11 -6.51
C PRO A 46 -7.55 33.31 -8.04
N GLU A 47 -8.52 32.72 -8.74
CA GLU A 47 -8.78 32.88 -10.17
C GLU A 47 -9.31 34.28 -10.55
N ALA A 48 -9.82 35.06 -9.57
CA ALA A 48 -10.41 36.38 -9.79
C ALA A 48 -9.37 37.50 -9.56
N TYR A 49 -8.66 37.89 -10.63
CA TYR A 49 -7.53 38.83 -10.54
C TYR A 49 -7.90 40.32 -10.36
N SER A 50 -9.15 40.71 -10.64
CA SER A 50 -9.59 42.12 -10.54
C SER A 50 -10.66 42.28 -9.47
N PRO A 51 -10.78 43.47 -8.84
CA PRO A 51 -11.85 43.72 -7.88
C PRO A 51 -13.25 43.44 -8.45
N ALA A 52 -13.49 43.76 -9.74
CA ALA A 52 -14.76 43.49 -10.38
C ALA A 52 -15.04 41.98 -10.52
N ALA A 53 -14.03 41.20 -10.91
CA ALA A 53 -14.14 39.74 -10.98
C ALA A 53 -14.34 39.11 -9.60
N GLN A 54 -13.68 39.62 -8.56
CA GLN A 54 -13.89 39.15 -7.18
C GLN A 54 -15.32 39.42 -6.72
N GLN A 55 -15.85 40.62 -6.98
CA GLN A 55 -17.25 40.93 -6.68
C GLN A 55 -18.22 40.04 -7.46
N GLN A 56 -17.90 39.68 -8.71
CA GLN A 56 -18.70 38.74 -9.48
C GLN A 56 -18.67 37.33 -8.87
N ALA A 57 -17.49 36.84 -8.46
CA ALA A 57 -17.36 35.53 -7.81
C ALA A 57 -18.10 35.47 -6.47
N LEU A 58 -18.06 36.54 -5.67
CA LEU A 58 -18.87 36.63 -4.44
C LEU A 58 -20.37 36.56 -4.73
N ALA A 59 -20.82 37.12 -5.86
CA ALA A 59 -22.24 37.09 -6.23
C ALA A 59 -22.73 35.71 -6.71
N THR A 60 -21.83 34.74 -6.92
CA THR A 60 -22.23 33.36 -7.30
C THR A 60 -22.46 32.45 -6.10
N VAL A 61 -22.20 32.93 -4.88
CA VAL A 61 -22.34 32.13 -3.65
C VAL A 61 -23.52 32.66 -2.84
N ALA A 62 -24.48 31.80 -2.54
CA ALA A 62 -25.62 32.16 -1.68
C ALA A 62 -25.22 32.18 -0.20
N VAL A 63 -25.81 33.09 0.58
CA VAL A 63 -25.71 33.09 2.05
C VAL A 63 -26.99 32.54 2.67
N ASN A 64 -28.13 32.82 2.03
CA ASN A 64 -29.47 32.36 2.38
C ASN A 64 -30.36 32.44 1.13
N GLU A 65 -31.65 32.14 1.25
CA GLU A 65 -32.62 32.15 0.13
C GLU A 65 -32.82 33.54 -0.53
N GLU A 66 -32.43 34.62 0.16
CA GLU A 66 -32.72 35.99 -0.25
C GLU A 66 -31.49 36.74 -0.78
N GLN A 67 -30.28 36.38 -0.33
CA GLN A 67 -29.05 37.14 -0.55
C GLN A 67 -27.87 36.28 -1.02
N ASP A 68 -27.17 36.79 -2.04
CA ASP A 68 -25.83 36.33 -2.37
C ASP A 68 -24.76 36.95 -1.43
N LEU A 69 -23.57 36.36 -1.39
CA LEU A 69 -22.49 36.75 -0.47
C LEU A 69 -21.99 38.17 -0.75
N LYS A 70 -22.04 38.64 -2.00
CA LYS A 70 -21.72 40.03 -2.32
C LYS A 70 -22.74 40.97 -1.67
N GLN A 71 -24.03 40.74 -1.86
CA GLN A 71 -25.12 41.55 -1.31
C GLN A 71 -25.08 41.54 0.21
N TRP A 72 -24.89 40.37 0.81
CA TRP A 72 -24.79 40.20 2.26
C TRP A 72 -23.61 40.99 2.84
N LEU A 73 -22.41 40.90 2.25
CA LEU A 73 -21.22 41.66 2.71
C LEU A 73 -21.40 43.18 2.62
N GLN A 74 -22.21 43.68 1.67
CA GLN A 74 -22.50 45.11 1.54
C GLN A 74 -23.33 45.69 2.69
N THR A 75 -24.02 44.83 3.45
CA THR A 75 -24.77 45.25 4.65
C THR A 75 -23.87 45.59 5.84
N ASN A 76 -22.55 45.37 5.71
CA ASN A 76 -21.56 45.51 6.79
C ASN A 76 -21.94 44.70 8.04
N PRO A 77 -22.10 43.37 7.90
CA PRO A 77 -22.53 42.52 9.01
C PRO A 77 -21.47 42.52 10.11
N THR A 78 -21.96 42.46 11.36
CA THR A 78 -21.13 42.41 12.58
C THR A 78 -21.13 41.04 13.25
N ARG A 79 -21.94 40.12 12.74
CA ARG A 79 -22.05 38.70 13.09
C ARG A 79 -22.55 37.91 11.89
N MET A 80 -22.45 36.59 11.94
CA MET A 80 -22.98 35.66 10.94
C MET A 80 -23.54 34.45 11.67
N THR A 81 -24.77 34.04 11.35
CA THR A 81 -25.30 32.81 11.94
C THR A 81 -24.51 31.60 11.47
N GLN A 82 -24.51 30.53 12.27
CA GLN A 82 -23.90 29.25 11.94
C GLN A 82 -24.42 28.75 10.58
N VAL A 83 -25.74 28.80 10.37
CA VAL A 83 -26.39 28.40 9.12
C VAL A 83 -25.86 29.21 7.94
N GLU A 84 -25.89 30.56 8.01
CA GLU A 84 -25.38 31.42 6.94
C GLU A 84 -23.93 31.09 6.57
N PHE A 85 -23.06 30.87 7.56
CA PHE A 85 -21.65 30.56 7.30
C PHE A 85 -21.49 29.22 6.58
N TYR A 86 -22.20 28.18 7.02
CA TYR A 86 -22.05 26.85 6.42
C TYR A 86 -22.80 26.70 5.10
N THR A 87 -23.85 27.49 4.85
CA THR A 87 -24.43 27.66 3.50
C THR A 87 -23.38 28.18 2.52
N VAL A 88 -22.60 29.19 2.91
CA VAL A 88 -21.46 29.69 2.11
C VAL A 88 -20.36 28.63 2.00
N ALA A 89 -19.97 28.02 3.13
CA ALA A 89 -18.87 27.07 3.20
C ALA A 89 -19.07 25.85 2.30
N LEU A 90 -20.27 25.26 2.27
CA LEU A 90 -20.55 24.07 1.45
C LEU A 90 -20.42 24.36 -0.05
N GLN A 91 -20.87 25.52 -0.51
CA GLN A 91 -20.68 25.94 -1.90
C GLN A 91 -19.19 26.13 -2.23
N LEU A 92 -18.42 26.74 -1.32
CA LEU A 92 -16.97 26.91 -1.47
C LEU A 92 -16.23 25.56 -1.49
N LEU A 93 -16.65 24.61 -0.68
CA LEU A 93 -16.14 23.24 -0.68
C LEU A 93 -16.44 22.48 -1.99
N GLY A 94 -17.31 23.01 -2.84
CA GLY A 94 -17.67 22.42 -4.13
C GLY A 94 -18.90 21.52 -4.08
N PHE A 95 -19.76 21.64 -3.07
CA PHE A 95 -21.07 21.02 -3.06
C PHE A 95 -22.07 21.89 -3.83
N GLU A 96 -22.87 21.26 -4.68
CA GLU A 96 -23.87 21.90 -5.52
C GLU A 96 -25.22 22.04 -4.78
N ALA A 97 -25.78 23.25 -4.79
CA ALA A 97 -27.12 23.55 -4.27
C ALA A 97 -28.20 22.74 -5.00
N ASP A 98 -29.22 22.28 -4.27
CA ASP A 98 -30.38 21.50 -4.73
C ASP A 98 -30.08 20.14 -5.38
N THR A 99 -28.80 19.87 -5.67
CA THR A 99 -28.32 18.60 -6.24
C THR A 99 -27.65 17.74 -5.18
N THR A 100 -26.81 18.37 -4.35
CA THR A 100 -26.08 17.68 -3.29
C THR A 100 -26.43 18.16 -1.89
N VAL A 101 -26.79 19.45 -1.73
CA VAL A 101 -27.05 20.09 -0.43
C VAL A 101 -28.34 20.90 -0.50
N ASP A 102 -29.19 20.71 0.50
CA ASP A 102 -30.25 21.68 0.83
C ASP A 102 -29.62 22.85 1.59
N LEU A 103 -29.59 24.03 0.96
CA LEU A 103 -28.96 25.23 1.51
C LEU A 103 -29.66 25.76 2.77
N ALA A 104 -30.88 25.29 3.07
CA ALA A 104 -31.60 25.61 4.30
C ALA A 104 -31.14 24.77 5.51
N GLU A 105 -30.54 23.60 5.28
CA GLU A 105 -30.11 22.66 6.33
C GLU A 105 -28.62 22.27 6.21
N PRO A 106 -27.67 23.23 6.13
CA PRO A 106 -26.26 22.93 5.87
C PRO A 106 -25.61 22.08 6.97
N ILE A 107 -26.00 22.26 8.23
CA ILE A 107 -25.42 21.53 9.37
C ILE A 107 -25.79 20.05 9.31
N ALA A 108 -27.06 19.73 9.06
CA ALA A 108 -27.53 18.36 8.95
C ALA A 108 -26.81 17.62 7.82
N PHE A 109 -26.58 18.30 6.68
CA PHE A 109 -25.77 17.74 5.60
C PHE A 109 -24.32 17.49 6.03
N MET A 110 -23.67 18.45 6.68
CA MET A 110 -22.28 18.30 7.14
C MET A 110 -22.12 17.12 8.11
N GLU A 111 -23.04 16.96 9.07
CA GLU A 111 -23.06 15.80 9.97
C GLU A 111 -23.21 14.49 9.19
N GLN A 112 -24.12 14.45 8.20
CA GLN A 112 -24.34 13.27 7.35
C GLN A 112 -23.08 12.86 6.57
N VAL A 113 -22.34 13.83 6.03
CA VAL A 113 -21.11 13.57 5.27
C VAL A 113 -19.83 13.61 6.10
N LYS A 114 -19.94 13.74 7.43
CA LYS A 114 -18.85 13.81 8.43
C LYS A 114 -17.90 15.00 8.27
N LEU A 115 -18.39 16.14 7.79
CA LEU A 115 -17.61 17.37 7.76
C LEU A 115 -17.67 18.08 9.13
N PRO A 116 -16.55 18.64 9.61
CA PRO A 116 -16.53 19.36 10.88
C PRO A 116 -17.21 20.72 10.76
N HIS A 117 -17.86 21.16 11.82
CA HIS A 117 -18.40 22.50 11.95
C HIS A 117 -18.28 22.98 13.41
N LEU A 118 -18.28 24.30 13.59
CA LEU A 118 -18.54 24.94 14.88
C LEU A 118 -20.01 24.73 15.25
N ASP A 119 -20.30 24.68 16.54
CA ASP A 119 -21.64 24.43 17.12
C ASP A 119 -22.37 25.71 17.57
N HIS A 120 -21.86 26.87 17.16
CA HIS A 120 -22.37 28.18 17.56
C HIS A 120 -22.31 29.21 16.42
N ASP A 121 -23.08 30.29 16.57
CA ASP A 121 -23.07 31.44 15.66
C ASP A 121 -21.73 32.19 15.73
N ILE A 122 -21.35 32.83 14.62
CA ILE A 122 -20.12 33.60 14.51
C ILE A 122 -20.38 35.04 14.98
N GLU A 123 -20.22 35.27 16.27
CA GLU A 123 -20.52 36.55 16.94
C GLU A 123 -19.30 37.48 17.04
N THR A 124 -18.08 36.93 16.92
CA THR A 124 -16.84 37.69 17.06
C THR A 124 -15.83 37.43 15.95
N THR A 125 -14.82 38.31 15.85
CA THR A 125 -13.67 38.10 14.96
C THR A 125 -12.86 36.86 15.33
N ASN A 126 -12.91 36.38 16.58
CA ASN A 126 -12.25 35.15 16.97
C ASN A 126 -12.99 33.95 16.38
N ASP A 127 -14.31 33.93 16.53
CA ASP A 127 -15.18 32.86 16.00
C ASP A 127 -15.02 32.77 14.48
N PHE A 128 -14.93 33.92 13.78
CA PHE A 128 -14.72 33.91 12.33
C PHE A 128 -13.35 33.35 11.93
N VAL A 129 -12.31 33.64 12.72
CA VAL A 129 -10.98 33.09 12.48
C VAL A 129 -10.98 31.58 12.66
N GLU A 130 -11.63 31.10 13.71
CA GLU A 130 -11.77 29.67 13.97
C GLU A 130 -12.56 28.99 12.85
N ALA A 131 -13.68 29.57 12.42
CA ALA A 131 -14.53 29.04 11.37
C ALA A 131 -13.81 28.97 10.01
N ILE A 132 -13.09 30.03 9.62
CA ILE A 132 -12.31 30.03 8.37
C ILE A 132 -11.12 29.08 8.45
N TYR A 133 -10.43 29.02 9.58
CA TYR A 133 -9.33 28.08 9.76
C TYR A 133 -9.83 26.64 9.64
N LEU A 134 -10.97 26.32 10.26
CA LEU A 134 -11.62 25.02 10.12
C LEU A 134 -11.98 24.75 8.66
N LEU A 135 -12.65 25.69 7.98
CA LEU A 135 -13.05 25.57 6.57
C LEU A 135 -11.87 25.25 5.65
N LEU A 136 -10.74 25.95 5.79
CA LEU A 136 -9.53 25.69 4.99
C LEU A 136 -9.00 24.26 5.18
N ASN A 137 -9.17 23.71 6.38
CA ASN A 137 -8.76 22.36 6.71
C ASN A 137 -9.88 21.33 6.50
N THR A 138 -11.05 21.69 5.98
CA THR A 138 -12.17 20.78 5.76
C THR A 138 -12.04 20.08 4.41
N ARG A 139 -12.36 18.78 4.37
CA ARG A 139 -12.33 17.97 3.13
C ARG A 139 -13.37 18.42 2.12
N THR A 140 -13.01 18.30 0.85
CA THR A 140 -13.89 18.53 -0.31
C THR A 140 -14.25 17.20 -0.98
N PRO A 141 -15.31 17.14 -1.82
CA PRO A 141 -15.56 15.99 -2.70
C PRO A 141 -14.45 15.77 -3.76
N LYS A 142 -13.43 16.64 -3.83
CA LYS A 142 -12.30 16.58 -4.76
C LYS A 142 -11.05 15.90 -4.17
N LEU A 143 -11.22 14.99 -3.19
CA LEU A 143 -10.18 14.29 -2.41
C LEU A 143 -9.36 15.12 -1.42
N VAL A 144 -9.11 16.39 -1.74
CA VAL A 144 -8.26 17.29 -0.96
C VAL A 144 -9.04 18.13 0.05
N ASN A 145 -8.35 18.71 1.03
CA ASN A 145 -8.92 19.80 1.85
C ASN A 145 -9.12 21.09 1.03
N TYR A 146 -9.89 22.03 1.59
CA TYR A 146 -10.23 23.26 0.88
C TYR A 146 -9.03 24.15 0.56
N LEU A 147 -8.02 24.21 1.43
CA LEU A 147 -6.80 24.96 1.15
C LEU A 147 -6.03 24.39 -0.05
N ASP A 148 -6.00 23.06 -0.17
CA ASP A 148 -5.40 22.39 -1.33
C ASP A 148 -6.24 22.58 -2.60
N ASP A 149 -7.57 22.65 -2.51
CA ASP A 149 -8.42 23.05 -3.64
C ASP A 149 -8.15 24.51 -4.07
N LEU A 150 -7.99 25.43 -3.12
CA LEU A 150 -7.57 26.82 -3.40
C LEU A 150 -6.19 26.86 -4.04
N ALA A 151 -5.26 26.07 -3.53
CA ALA A 151 -3.91 25.95 -4.07
C ALA A 151 -3.93 25.44 -5.51
N ASN A 152 -4.74 24.42 -5.80
CA ASN A 152 -4.99 23.90 -7.15
C ASN A 152 -5.58 24.94 -8.11
N ARG A 153 -6.26 25.97 -7.59
CA ARG A 153 -6.76 27.15 -8.33
C ARG A 153 -5.78 28.33 -8.37
N GLY A 154 -4.60 28.20 -7.77
CA GLY A 154 -3.50 29.17 -7.88
C GLY A 154 -3.29 30.05 -6.65
N PHE A 155 -3.88 29.74 -5.50
CA PHE A 155 -3.73 30.52 -4.27
C PHE A 155 -2.25 30.72 -3.87
N PHE A 156 -1.44 29.67 -3.96
CA PHE A 156 0.00 29.74 -3.63
C PHE A 156 0.92 30.14 -4.80
N LYS A 157 0.39 30.44 -5.98
CA LYS A 157 1.20 30.75 -7.19
C LYS A 157 2.24 31.85 -6.97
N HIS A 158 1.94 32.82 -6.10
CA HIS A 158 2.87 33.90 -5.80
C HIS A 158 4.10 33.45 -4.99
N PHE A 159 3.99 32.38 -4.19
CA PHE A 159 5.10 31.77 -3.45
C PHE A 159 6.09 31.07 -4.38
N HIS A 160 5.65 30.60 -5.56
CA HIS A 160 6.50 29.92 -6.54
C HIS A 160 7.68 30.79 -7.02
N LYS A 161 7.57 32.12 -6.92
CA LYS A 161 8.66 33.05 -7.27
C LYS A 161 9.84 33.00 -6.29
N LYS A 162 9.59 32.61 -5.04
CA LYS A 162 10.57 32.47 -3.96
C LYS A 162 10.16 31.27 -3.09
N PRO A 163 10.26 30.05 -3.64
CA PRO A 163 9.71 28.87 -3.02
C PRO A 163 10.48 28.54 -1.73
N ASN A 164 9.73 28.20 -0.69
CA ASN A 164 10.24 27.72 0.60
C ASN A 164 9.12 26.92 1.27
N PHE A 165 9.47 26.03 2.20
CA PHE A 165 8.49 25.28 2.96
C PHE A 165 7.57 26.23 3.75
N LEU A 166 6.27 26.06 3.55
CA LEU A 166 5.21 26.72 4.30
C LEU A 166 4.40 25.63 4.97
N ILE A 167 4.23 25.75 6.29
CA ILE A 167 3.46 24.82 7.10
C ILE A 167 2.12 25.46 7.46
N PHE A 168 1.04 24.70 7.28
CA PHE A 168 -0.32 25.06 7.70
C PHE A 168 -1.00 23.81 8.22
N ASN A 169 -1.60 23.87 9.41
CA ASN A 169 -2.20 22.75 10.12
C ASN A 169 -1.24 21.55 10.22
N GLY A 170 0.03 21.83 10.50
CA GLY A 170 1.10 20.83 10.60
C GLY A 170 1.56 20.20 9.27
N LYS A 171 1.05 20.66 8.12
CA LYS A 171 1.33 20.07 6.80
C LYS A 171 2.06 21.04 5.88
N VAL A 172 2.92 20.52 5.03
CA VAL A 172 3.57 21.30 3.98
C VAL A 172 2.61 21.69 2.85
N GLN A 173 2.74 22.91 2.36
CA GLN A 173 1.86 23.53 1.37
C GLN A 173 2.49 23.67 -0.03
N GLN A 174 1.65 23.86 -1.06
CA GLN A 174 1.98 23.87 -2.51
C GLN A 174 2.77 25.10 -3.00
N THR A 175 3.91 25.36 -2.39
CA THR A 175 4.70 26.59 -2.56
C THR A 175 5.82 26.45 -3.59
N PHE A 176 5.96 25.29 -4.22
CA PHE A 176 6.96 25.00 -5.25
C PHE A 176 6.26 24.81 -6.61
N ASN A 177 6.88 25.28 -7.68
CA ASN A 177 6.38 25.05 -9.04
C ASN A 177 6.87 23.68 -9.56
N PRO A 178 5.99 22.69 -9.74
CA PRO A 178 6.39 21.35 -10.20
C PRO A 178 6.88 21.34 -11.67
N ASP A 179 6.58 22.36 -12.47
CA ASP A 179 7.08 22.48 -13.85
C ASP A 179 8.56 22.91 -13.91
N GLU A 180 9.09 23.45 -12.81
CA GLU A 180 10.50 23.85 -12.69
C GLU A 180 11.36 22.76 -12.02
N VAL A 181 10.86 21.53 -11.96
CA VAL A 181 11.61 20.39 -11.43
C VAL A 181 12.75 20.01 -12.38
N LEU A 182 13.95 19.89 -11.83
CA LEU A 182 15.11 19.37 -12.53
C LEU A 182 15.04 17.85 -12.57
N ARG A 183 15.32 17.27 -13.74
CA ARG A 183 15.39 15.82 -13.96
C ARG A 183 16.78 15.40 -14.33
N GLU A 184 17.37 14.54 -13.52
CA GLU A 184 18.79 14.21 -13.57
C GLU A 184 19.00 12.71 -13.38
N VAL A 185 20.10 12.18 -13.92
CA VAL A 185 20.52 10.78 -13.73
C VAL A 185 21.95 10.75 -13.20
N VAL A 186 22.21 9.85 -12.25
CA VAL A 186 23.53 9.59 -11.65
C VAL A 186 23.75 8.09 -11.44
N TRP A 187 24.98 7.68 -11.18
CA TRP A 187 25.36 6.27 -10.95
C TRP A 187 26.02 6.09 -9.58
N ILE A 188 25.32 5.41 -8.67
CA ILE A 188 25.79 5.13 -7.30
C ILE A 188 26.68 3.89 -7.32
N GLU A 189 27.85 3.95 -6.71
CA GLU A 189 28.77 2.80 -6.63
C GLU A 189 28.42 1.90 -5.43
N SER A 190 28.00 0.66 -5.69
CA SER A 190 27.64 -0.31 -4.64
C SER A 190 28.85 -1.09 -4.09
N ASP A 191 28.58 -2.02 -3.17
CA ASP A 191 29.57 -3.00 -2.69
C ASP A 191 29.42 -4.39 -3.35
N LEU A 192 28.64 -4.45 -4.44
CA LEU A 192 28.23 -5.67 -5.12
C LEU A 192 29.07 -5.93 -6.37
N ASP A 193 29.18 -7.20 -6.78
CA ASP A 193 29.69 -7.66 -8.09
C ASP A 193 28.81 -8.83 -8.54
N THR A 194 27.53 -8.54 -8.79
CA THR A 194 26.52 -9.56 -9.08
C THR A 194 26.62 -10.11 -10.50
N ASP A 195 27.26 -9.39 -11.42
CA ASP A 195 27.55 -9.90 -12.77
C ASP A 195 28.97 -10.50 -12.93
N HIS A 196 29.75 -10.50 -11.85
CA HIS A 196 31.05 -11.17 -11.72
C HIS A 196 32.12 -10.65 -12.70
N ASP A 197 32.14 -9.34 -12.94
CA ASP A 197 33.13 -8.68 -13.80
C ASP A 197 34.37 -8.19 -13.04
N GLY A 198 34.39 -8.35 -11.71
CA GLY A 198 35.49 -7.96 -10.82
C GLY A 198 35.49 -6.48 -10.45
N LYS A 199 34.40 -5.76 -10.72
CA LYS A 199 34.19 -4.36 -10.34
C LYS A 199 32.91 -4.24 -9.52
N ARG A 200 32.76 -3.07 -8.92
CA ARG A 200 31.56 -2.71 -8.18
C ARG A 200 30.42 -2.39 -9.13
N ASP A 201 29.25 -2.94 -8.89
CA ASP A 201 28.05 -2.63 -9.65
C ASP A 201 27.69 -1.14 -9.48
N LEU A 202 27.56 -0.42 -10.60
CA LEU A 202 27.04 0.94 -10.63
C LEU A 202 25.53 0.94 -10.79
N LEU A 203 24.82 1.66 -9.92
CA LEU A 203 23.36 1.70 -9.85
C LEU A 203 22.84 3.02 -10.40
N GLU A 204 22.05 2.98 -11.47
CA GLU A 204 21.41 4.20 -11.99
C GLU A 204 20.35 4.70 -11.00
N ALA A 205 20.31 6.01 -10.76
CA ALA A 205 19.20 6.68 -10.09
C ALA A 205 18.73 7.90 -10.89
N THR A 206 17.42 7.96 -11.13
CA THR A 206 16.72 9.10 -11.71
C THR A 206 16.18 9.99 -10.59
N ILE A 207 16.46 11.29 -10.69
CA ILE A 207 16.19 12.29 -9.65
C ILE A 207 15.27 13.37 -10.23
N PHE A 208 14.19 13.65 -9.52
CA PHE A 208 13.30 14.79 -9.74
C PHE A 208 13.41 15.71 -8.52
N ARG A 209 14.03 16.88 -8.65
CA ARG A 209 14.20 17.82 -7.52
C ARG A 209 13.78 19.26 -7.88
N PRO A 210 13.24 20.05 -6.94
CA PRO A 210 12.91 21.44 -7.21
C PRO A 210 14.13 22.27 -7.65
N ALA A 211 14.02 23.11 -8.68
CA ALA A 211 15.15 23.92 -9.15
C ALA A 211 15.77 24.86 -8.09
N VAL A 212 14.98 25.29 -7.09
CA VAL A 212 15.47 26.12 -5.97
C VAL A 212 16.58 25.46 -5.15
N THR A 213 16.71 24.13 -5.21
CA THR A 213 17.87 23.45 -4.62
C THR A 213 19.19 23.99 -5.19
N GLY A 214 19.23 24.41 -6.47
CA GLY A 214 20.36 25.10 -7.10
C GLY A 214 20.81 26.43 -6.46
N VAL A 215 19.95 27.05 -5.64
CA VAL A 215 20.25 28.29 -4.92
C VAL A 215 20.38 28.08 -3.40
N GLY A 216 20.50 26.82 -2.96
CA GLY A 216 20.95 26.46 -1.61
C GLY A 216 19.91 25.85 -0.67
N LEU A 217 18.62 25.77 -1.06
CA LEU A 217 17.61 25.10 -0.24
C LEU A 217 17.86 23.58 -0.26
N LYS A 218 18.04 22.97 0.91
CA LYS A 218 18.08 21.51 1.04
C LYS A 218 16.65 20.97 1.18
N VAL A 219 16.40 19.84 0.55
CA VAL A 219 15.07 19.20 0.54
C VAL A 219 15.17 17.73 0.94
N PRO A 220 14.13 17.14 1.53
CA PRO A 220 14.08 15.70 1.75
C PRO A 220 13.85 14.94 0.44
N ALA A 221 14.07 13.62 0.49
CA ALA A 221 13.88 12.74 -0.66
C ALA A 221 12.81 11.66 -0.38
N LEU A 222 11.91 11.47 -1.34
CA LEU A 222 11.05 10.30 -1.46
C LEU A 222 11.71 9.34 -2.44
N PHE A 223 12.27 8.24 -1.93
CA PHE A 223 12.96 7.24 -2.72
C PHE A 223 12.03 6.05 -3.03
N THR A 224 11.87 5.74 -4.29
CA THR A 224 11.14 4.57 -4.75
C THR A 224 12.10 3.60 -5.44
N ALA A 225 12.48 2.53 -4.73
CA ALA A 225 13.22 1.41 -5.31
C ALA A 225 12.26 0.61 -6.21
N ASN A 226 12.44 0.67 -7.52
CA ASN A 226 11.50 0.15 -8.50
C ASN A 226 12.20 -0.65 -9.59
N PRO A 227 12.27 -1.99 -9.44
CA PRO A 227 12.82 -2.87 -10.47
C PRO A 227 12.13 -2.77 -11.84
N TYR A 228 10.89 -2.25 -11.88
CA TYR A 228 10.11 -2.06 -13.11
C TYR A 228 10.34 -0.70 -13.78
N PHE A 229 11.11 0.22 -13.17
CA PHE A 229 11.14 1.64 -13.58
C PHE A 229 11.47 1.81 -15.06
N HIS A 230 12.53 1.14 -15.52
CA HIS A 230 12.97 1.16 -16.91
C HIS A 230 12.29 0.11 -17.82
N GLY A 231 11.10 -0.35 -17.40
CA GLY A 231 10.24 -1.30 -18.12
C GLY A 231 10.50 -2.78 -17.79
N THR A 232 9.52 -3.62 -18.12
CA THR A 232 9.51 -5.08 -17.91
C THR A 232 9.77 -5.85 -19.19
N ASN A 233 10.24 -7.09 -19.09
CA ASN A 233 10.38 -8.02 -20.21
C ASN A 233 9.24 -9.05 -20.21
N ASP A 234 8.36 -8.99 -21.20
CA ASP A 234 7.31 -9.99 -21.36
C ASP A 234 7.91 -11.30 -21.95
N GLN A 235 7.99 -12.35 -21.12
CA GLN A 235 8.52 -13.67 -21.50
C GLN A 235 7.54 -14.79 -21.09
N PRO A 236 6.36 -14.89 -21.75
CA PRO A 236 5.36 -15.89 -21.38
C PRO A 236 5.86 -17.33 -21.50
N ASP A 237 6.89 -17.58 -22.33
CA ASP A 237 7.51 -18.91 -22.49
C ASP A 237 8.32 -19.34 -21.25
N LEU A 238 8.63 -18.42 -20.32
CA LEU A 238 9.33 -18.72 -19.07
C LEU A 238 8.36 -19.10 -17.93
N THR A 239 7.08 -18.73 -18.04
CA THR A 239 6.06 -19.10 -17.05
C THR A 239 5.94 -20.61 -16.97
N HIS A 240 6.02 -21.16 -15.75
CA HIS A 240 6.02 -22.60 -15.55
C HIS A 240 4.62 -23.18 -15.71
N ASP A 241 4.49 -24.30 -16.42
CA ASP A 241 3.25 -25.06 -16.39
C ASP A 241 2.93 -25.53 -14.95
N ALA A 242 1.64 -25.60 -14.61
CA ALA A 242 1.22 -26.20 -13.36
C ALA A 242 1.63 -27.68 -13.32
N GLN A 243 2.46 -28.06 -12.35
CA GLN A 243 2.99 -29.43 -12.26
C GLN A 243 1.84 -30.44 -12.12
N SER A 244 1.92 -31.53 -12.90
CA SER A 244 0.89 -32.58 -12.94
C SER A 244 1.09 -33.70 -11.91
N GLY A 245 2.14 -33.60 -11.09
CA GLY A 245 2.43 -34.54 -10.00
C GLY A 245 2.96 -33.83 -8.77
N LEU A 246 2.56 -34.32 -7.60
CA LEU A 246 3.10 -33.89 -6.31
C LEU A 246 4.19 -34.87 -5.87
N THR A 247 5.40 -34.36 -5.63
CA THR A 247 6.55 -35.19 -5.24
C THR A 247 6.36 -35.81 -3.85
N VAL A 248 6.68 -37.10 -3.72
CA VAL A 248 6.87 -37.73 -2.41
C VAL A 248 8.25 -37.33 -1.90
N LYS A 249 8.27 -36.56 -0.81
CA LYS A 249 9.48 -35.98 -0.23
C LYS A 249 10.25 -37.06 0.51
N THR A 250 11.52 -37.21 0.15
CA THR A 250 12.42 -38.22 0.74
C THR A 250 13.44 -37.63 1.70
N THR A 251 13.53 -36.30 1.74
CA THR A 251 14.44 -35.54 2.58
C THR A 251 13.64 -34.60 3.48
N SER A 252 14.12 -34.41 4.70
CA SER A 252 13.55 -33.49 5.69
C SER A 252 14.70 -32.65 6.22
N HIS A 253 14.46 -31.38 6.50
CA HIS A 253 15.51 -30.45 6.92
C HIS A 253 15.36 -30.04 8.38
N THR A 254 16.46 -29.66 9.00
CA THR A 254 16.51 -28.99 10.30
C THR A 254 16.48 -27.48 10.11
N ARG A 255 16.14 -26.73 11.18
CA ARG A 255 16.17 -25.26 11.14
C ARG A 255 17.57 -24.73 10.79
N GLU A 256 18.63 -25.38 11.28
CA GLU A 256 20.02 -24.98 11.03
C GLU A 256 20.38 -25.09 9.53
N GLU A 257 19.97 -26.18 8.86
CA GLU A 257 20.24 -26.40 7.43
C GLU A 257 19.54 -25.40 6.51
N VAL A 258 18.38 -24.87 6.93
CA VAL A 258 17.61 -23.89 6.14
C VAL A 258 17.83 -22.45 6.58
N THR A 259 18.66 -22.21 7.59
CA THR A 259 19.00 -20.83 8.00
C THR A 259 20.08 -20.27 7.08
N TYR A 260 19.81 -19.12 6.47
CA TYR A 260 20.77 -18.43 5.62
C TYR A 260 21.97 -17.94 6.45
N THR A 261 23.16 -18.11 5.89
CA THR A 261 24.39 -17.55 6.43
C THR A 261 24.90 -16.50 5.45
N PRO A 262 25.01 -15.22 5.87
CA PRO A 262 25.53 -14.16 5.02
C PRO A 262 26.94 -14.44 4.51
N ASP A 263 27.16 -14.15 3.24
CA ASP A 263 28.50 -14.21 2.63
C ASP A 263 29.42 -13.13 3.22
N ALA A 264 30.73 -13.39 3.15
CA ALA A 264 31.72 -12.40 3.53
C ALA A 264 31.69 -11.21 2.54
N PRO A 265 31.87 -9.95 3.02
CA PRO A 265 31.96 -8.80 2.12
C PRO A 265 33.08 -8.95 1.08
N LEU A 266 32.82 -8.49 -0.14
CA LEU A 266 33.79 -8.54 -1.23
C LEU A 266 34.81 -7.38 -1.12
N ASP A 267 36.09 -7.69 -1.35
CA ASP A 267 37.16 -6.69 -1.48
C ASP A 267 37.35 -6.31 -2.95
N LEU A 268 36.50 -5.40 -3.43
CA LEU A 268 36.47 -4.96 -4.83
C LEU A 268 37.10 -3.57 -5.00
N PRO A 269 37.83 -3.32 -6.10
CA PRO A 269 38.40 -2.02 -6.38
C PRO A 269 37.30 -0.96 -6.58
N HIS A 270 37.49 0.21 -5.98
CA HIS A 270 36.67 1.39 -6.26
C HIS A 270 37.01 1.97 -7.63
N GLN A 271 36.02 2.61 -8.25
CA GLN A 271 36.19 3.42 -9.44
C GLN A 271 37.15 4.59 -9.15
N GLU A 272 38.05 4.85 -10.10
CA GLU A 272 39.01 5.94 -10.00
C GLU A 272 38.30 7.29 -10.01
N VAL A 273 38.70 8.19 -9.10
CA VAL A 273 38.13 9.53 -8.97
C VAL A 273 38.99 10.52 -9.73
N MET A 274 38.44 11.12 -10.77
CA MET A 274 39.14 12.07 -11.66
C MET A 274 38.73 13.52 -11.42
N GLY A 275 37.65 13.75 -10.66
CA GLY A 275 37.13 15.08 -10.33
C GLY A 275 35.76 15.00 -9.66
N SER A 276 35.14 16.16 -9.46
CA SER A 276 33.82 16.27 -8.84
C SER A 276 32.98 17.33 -9.54
N SER A 277 31.67 17.11 -9.64
CA SER A 277 30.69 18.03 -10.22
C SER A 277 29.46 18.19 -9.30
N GLN A 278 28.81 19.36 -9.38
CA GLN A 278 27.48 19.57 -8.78
C GLN A 278 26.35 19.43 -9.81
N ARG A 279 26.70 19.19 -11.08
CA ARG A 279 25.77 19.10 -12.20
C ARG A 279 25.80 17.68 -12.76
N ALA A 280 24.63 17.05 -12.84
CA ALA A 280 24.45 15.81 -13.58
C ALA A 280 24.60 16.06 -15.09
N GLU A 281 25.12 15.06 -15.80
CA GLU A 281 25.38 15.15 -17.24
C GLU A 281 24.26 14.53 -18.07
N VAL A 282 23.38 13.76 -17.44
CA VAL A 282 22.32 13.00 -18.09
C VAL A 282 20.96 13.44 -17.55
N TYR A 283 20.01 13.59 -18.47
CA TYR A 283 18.63 14.00 -18.19
C TYR A 283 17.76 12.77 -17.95
N GLY A 284 16.91 12.81 -16.91
CA GLY A 284 15.92 11.76 -16.64
C GLY A 284 14.68 11.93 -17.52
N ASP A 285 14.53 11.10 -18.55
CA ASP A 285 13.48 11.20 -19.57
C ASP A 285 12.20 10.40 -19.25
N GLU A 286 12.22 9.56 -18.21
CA GLU A 286 11.07 8.80 -17.74
C GLU A 286 10.18 9.61 -16.77
N ASN A 287 8.92 9.22 -16.66
CA ASN A 287 7.97 9.84 -15.74
C ASN A 287 7.88 9.06 -14.43
N GLY A 288 7.65 9.77 -13.32
CA GLY A 288 7.26 9.14 -12.06
C GLY A 288 5.94 8.36 -12.21
N ILE A 289 5.81 7.29 -11.44
CA ILE A 289 4.72 6.32 -11.55
C ILE A 289 3.71 6.38 -10.40
N TYR A 290 4.00 7.18 -9.37
CA TYR A 290 3.16 7.25 -8.17
C TYR A 290 2.66 8.68 -7.92
N SER A 291 1.33 8.86 -7.94
CA SER A 291 0.69 10.17 -7.78
C SER A 291 0.91 10.80 -6.40
N LEU A 292 1.17 10.02 -5.34
CA LEU A 292 1.56 10.57 -4.04
C LEU A 292 2.92 11.28 -4.11
N ASN A 293 3.92 10.67 -4.78
CA ASN A 293 5.21 11.32 -4.98
C ASN A 293 5.05 12.62 -5.79
N ASP A 294 4.20 12.60 -6.83
CA ASP A 294 3.91 13.78 -7.64
C ASP A 294 3.22 14.90 -6.82
N TYR A 295 2.32 14.57 -5.89
CA TYR A 295 1.71 15.51 -4.94
C TYR A 295 2.77 16.21 -4.07
N PHE A 296 3.82 15.50 -3.64
CA PHE A 296 4.87 16.07 -2.81
C PHE A 296 5.92 16.90 -3.59
N MET A 297 6.03 16.75 -4.91
CA MET A 297 6.93 17.60 -5.72
C MET A 297 6.54 19.08 -5.65
N ALA A 298 5.24 19.40 -5.71
CA ALA A 298 4.74 20.77 -5.54
C ALA A 298 4.88 21.29 -4.09
N ARG A 299 5.23 20.41 -3.16
CA ARG A 299 5.48 20.69 -1.73
C ARG A 299 6.96 20.66 -1.37
N GLY A 300 7.84 20.58 -2.37
CA GLY A 300 9.28 20.79 -2.21
C GLY A 300 10.09 19.53 -1.91
N PHE A 301 9.52 18.34 -2.04
CA PHE A 301 10.22 17.09 -1.83
C PHE A 301 10.87 16.66 -3.15
N ALA A 302 12.10 16.18 -3.09
CA ALA A 302 12.69 15.49 -4.23
C ALA A 302 12.13 14.07 -4.33
N VAL A 303 12.03 13.54 -5.54
CA VAL A 303 11.63 12.16 -5.79
C VAL A 303 12.78 11.46 -6.51
N VAL A 304 13.15 10.27 -6.04
CA VAL A 304 14.26 9.49 -6.57
C VAL A 304 13.75 8.10 -6.94
N TYR A 305 14.08 7.63 -8.13
CA TYR A 305 13.79 6.28 -8.59
C TYR A 305 15.08 5.56 -8.93
N SER A 306 15.19 4.29 -8.54
CA SER A 306 16.30 3.42 -8.96
C SER A 306 15.79 2.00 -9.16
N GLY A 307 16.22 1.35 -10.24
CA GLY A 307 15.92 -0.06 -10.49
C GLY A 307 16.80 -1.03 -9.70
N GLY A 308 17.94 -0.57 -9.19
CA GLY A 308 18.95 -1.42 -8.54
C GLY A 308 19.81 -2.19 -9.55
N VAL A 309 20.45 -3.27 -9.09
CA VAL A 309 21.23 -4.18 -9.95
C VAL A 309 20.35 -4.80 -11.05
N GLY A 310 20.93 -5.17 -12.18
CA GLY A 310 20.24 -5.90 -13.25
C GLY A 310 19.21 -5.11 -14.06
N THR A 311 18.97 -3.84 -13.73
CA THR A 311 18.07 -2.97 -14.50
C THR A 311 18.82 -2.13 -15.52
N ARG A 312 18.11 -1.66 -16.55
CA ARG A 312 18.64 -0.78 -17.60
C ARG A 312 19.46 0.35 -16.98
N GLY A 313 20.63 0.63 -17.55
CA GLY A 313 21.51 1.69 -17.07
C GLY A 313 22.43 1.31 -15.91
N SER A 314 22.03 0.35 -15.07
CA SER A 314 22.83 -0.22 -13.99
C SER A 314 23.70 -1.42 -14.46
N ASP A 315 24.64 -1.80 -13.62
CA ASP A 315 25.37 -3.09 -13.69
C ASP A 315 24.64 -4.19 -12.91
N GLY A 316 25.22 -5.39 -12.86
CA GLY A 316 24.72 -6.49 -12.05
C GLY A 316 23.57 -7.33 -12.63
N PHE A 317 23.05 -8.26 -11.83
CA PHE A 317 21.95 -9.20 -12.17
C PHE A 317 20.79 -9.13 -11.18
N ARG A 318 19.59 -9.51 -11.63
CA ARG A 318 18.40 -9.63 -10.75
C ARG A 318 18.42 -10.95 -10.01
N SER A 319 18.07 -10.93 -8.72
CA SER A 319 18.06 -12.12 -7.86
C SER A 319 16.68 -12.46 -7.29
N THR A 320 15.70 -11.57 -7.49
CA THR A 320 14.36 -11.61 -6.92
C THR A 320 14.38 -11.70 -5.40
N GLY A 321 14.46 -10.53 -4.75
CA GLY A 321 14.31 -10.41 -3.31
C GLY A 321 15.56 -10.68 -2.47
N GLY A 322 16.69 -11.00 -3.11
CA GLY A 322 17.95 -11.31 -2.45
C GLY A 322 18.56 -10.12 -1.69
N VAL A 323 19.63 -10.42 -0.96
CA VAL A 323 20.37 -9.41 -0.17
C VAL A 323 21.05 -8.35 -1.04
N ASP A 324 21.37 -8.68 -2.28
CA ASP A 324 21.94 -7.79 -3.30
C ASP A 324 20.95 -6.71 -3.76
N GLU A 325 19.68 -7.04 -3.96
CA GLU A 325 18.65 -6.05 -4.27
C GLU A 325 18.38 -5.12 -3.09
N THR A 326 18.45 -5.66 -1.87
CA THR A 326 18.38 -4.88 -0.63
C THR A 326 19.56 -3.92 -0.53
N ALA A 327 20.78 -4.42 -0.71
CA ALA A 327 22.00 -3.62 -0.69
C ALA A 327 22.01 -2.53 -1.77
N SER A 328 21.39 -2.79 -2.93
CA SER A 328 21.22 -1.81 -3.99
C SER A 328 20.36 -0.62 -3.54
N ALA A 329 19.23 -0.88 -2.88
CA ALA A 329 18.37 0.17 -2.33
C ALA A 329 19.10 0.95 -1.21
N VAL A 330 19.81 0.24 -0.33
CA VAL A 330 20.62 0.85 0.75
C VAL A 330 21.70 1.77 0.19
N ALA A 331 22.40 1.36 -0.87
CA ALA A 331 23.42 2.19 -1.50
C ALA A 331 22.88 3.55 -1.98
N VAL A 332 21.68 3.58 -2.55
CA VAL A 332 21.04 4.84 -2.97
C VAL A 332 20.73 5.72 -1.76
N ILE A 333 20.23 5.16 -0.66
CA ILE A 333 19.98 5.90 0.59
C ILE A 333 21.29 6.43 1.18
N GLU A 334 22.35 5.62 1.19
CA GLU A 334 23.68 6.04 1.64
C GLU A 334 24.20 7.20 0.80
N TRP A 335 24.00 7.20 -0.52
CA TRP A 335 24.38 8.34 -1.36
C TRP A 335 23.55 9.59 -1.03
N LEU A 336 22.22 9.45 -0.90
CA LEU A 336 21.32 10.55 -0.51
C LEU A 336 21.67 11.17 0.85
N THR A 337 22.35 10.40 1.71
CA THR A 337 22.74 10.81 3.06
C THR A 337 24.23 11.12 3.18
N GLY A 338 24.96 11.15 2.05
CA GLY A 338 26.37 11.53 1.98
C GLY A 338 27.37 10.47 2.46
N GLN A 339 26.93 9.22 2.59
CA GLN A 339 27.73 8.06 3.04
C GLN A 339 28.32 7.24 1.88
N ARG A 340 27.82 7.41 0.66
CA ARG A 340 28.28 6.68 -0.53
C ARG A 340 28.55 7.60 -1.71
N LYS A 341 29.50 7.21 -2.58
CA LYS A 341 29.85 7.93 -3.79
C LYS A 341 28.85 7.63 -4.92
N ALA A 342 28.61 8.65 -5.74
CA ALA A 342 28.03 8.46 -7.06
C ALA A 342 28.85 9.22 -8.10
N PHE A 343 28.61 8.89 -9.37
CA PHE A 343 29.28 9.42 -10.53
C PHE A 343 28.28 10.04 -11.50
N THR A 344 28.73 11.05 -12.24
CA THR A 344 27.91 11.74 -13.25
C THR A 344 27.67 10.92 -14.50
N ASN A 345 28.55 9.94 -14.76
CA ASN A 345 28.43 8.92 -15.79
C ASN A 345 29.25 7.69 -15.38
N ARG A 346 29.21 6.63 -16.19
CA ARG A 346 29.84 5.34 -15.89
C ARG A 346 31.33 5.22 -16.25
N THR A 347 31.97 6.28 -16.75
CA THR A 347 33.26 6.13 -17.48
C THR A 347 34.39 7.05 -17.06
N ASP A 348 34.13 8.33 -16.78
CA ASP A 348 35.21 9.31 -16.63
C ASP A 348 35.67 9.56 -15.18
N GLY A 349 34.98 8.97 -14.20
CA GLY A 349 35.34 9.07 -12.78
C GLY A 349 35.01 10.42 -12.14
N ILE A 350 34.09 11.21 -12.71
CA ILE A 350 33.63 12.47 -12.10
C ILE A 350 32.53 12.20 -11.08
N THR A 351 32.81 12.45 -9.80
CA THR A 351 31.86 12.22 -8.70
C THR A 351 30.79 13.30 -8.60
N ILE A 352 29.65 12.93 -8.02
CA ILE A 352 28.55 13.84 -7.69
C ILE A 352 27.90 13.45 -6.36
N ASP A 353 27.86 14.41 -5.44
CA ASP A 353 27.18 14.23 -4.15
C ASP A 353 25.69 14.55 -4.28
N ALA A 354 24.85 13.95 -3.42
CA ALA A 354 23.47 14.38 -3.21
C ALA A 354 23.39 15.71 -2.42
N TRP A 355 24.18 16.70 -2.82
CA TRP A 355 24.36 17.94 -2.07
C TRP A 355 23.04 18.70 -1.89
N TRP A 356 22.01 18.47 -2.70
CA TRP A 356 20.69 19.10 -2.56
C TRP A 356 19.82 18.47 -1.46
N CYS A 357 20.15 17.26 -1.00
CA CYS A 357 19.36 16.52 -0.01
C CYS A 357 19.63 17.05 1.41
N ASN A 358 18.62 17.02 2.29
CA ASN A 358 18.78 17.34 3.71
C ASN A 358 19.24 16.13 4.56
N GLY A 359 19.38 14.94 3.95
CA GLY A 359 19.74 13.69 4.61
C GLY A 359 18.58 12.91 5.23
N SER A 360 17.34 13.37 5.06
CA SER A 360 16.12 12.65 5.46
C SER A 360 15.46 12.02 4.24
N VAL A 361 15.31 10.70 4.28
CA VAL A 361 14.74 9.88 3.20
C VAL A 361 13.51 9.16 3.72
N ALA A 362 12.43 9.15 2.94
CA ALA A 362 11.38 8.15 3.07
C ALA A 362 11.36 7.24 1.85
N MET A 363 10.97 5.99 2.02
CA MET A 363 10.68 5.11 0.88
C MET A 363 9.18 5.00 0.62
N THR A 364 8.79 4.98 -0.66
CA THR A 364 7.38 4.89 -1.08
C THR A 364 7.18 3.89 -2.22
N GLY A 365 6.04 3.21 -2.23
CA GLY A 365 5.56 2.46 -3.38
C GLY A 365 4.81 1.18 -3.02
N LYS A 366 4.23 0.55 -4.06
CA LYS A 366 3.40 -0.65 -3.95
C LYS A 366 4.09 -1.88 -4.51
N SER A 367 3.77 -3.07 -4.00
CA SER A 367 4.27 -4.35 -4.53
C SER A 367 5.76 -4.52 -4.27
N TYR A 368 6.55 -4.85 -5.30
CA TYR A 368 8.02 -4.92 -5.22
C TYR A 368 8.64 -3.63 -4.63
N LEU A 369 8.03 -2.46 -4.87
CA LEU A 369 8.52 -1.20 -4.34
C LEU A 369 8.37 -1.13 -2.81
N GLY A 370 7.20 -1.51 -2.29
CA GLY A 370 6.97 -1.61 -0.85
C GLY A 370 7.79 -2.74 -0.22
N THR A 371 7.99 -3.82 -0.97
CA THR A 371 8.85 -4.95 -0.57
C THR A 371 10.29 -4.51 -0.32
N LEU A 372 10.87 -3.74 -1.26
CA LEU A 372 12.22 -3.18 -1.09
C LEU A 372 12.27 -2.08 -0.03
N ALA A 373 11.15 -1.41 0.26
CA ALA A 373 11.08 -0.48 1.40
C ALA A 373 11.20 -1.24 2.74
N ILE A 374 10.51 -2.37 2.91
CA ILE A 374 10.69 -3.25 4.08
C ILE A 374 12.13 -3.75 4.11
N ALA A 375 12.65 -4.27 3.00
CA ALA A 375 14.01 -4.81 2.92
C ALA A 375 15.06 -3.76 3.36
N ALA A 376 15.00 -2.56 2.80
CA ALA A 376 15.91 -1.46 3.18
C ALA A 376 15.74 -1.05 4.65
N ALA A 377 14.53 -1.02 5.20
CA ALA A 377 14.31 -0.74 6.62
C ALA A 377 15.00 -1.77 7.53
N THR A 378 14.99 -3.05 7.16
CA THR A 378 15.66 -4.12 7.93
C THR A 378 17.19 -4.08 7.90
N SER A 379 17.78 -3.17 7.11
CA SER A 379 19.22 -2.90 7.17
C SER A 379 19.62 -1.93 8.30
N GLY A 380 18.67 -1.15 8.84
CA GLY A 380 18.95 -0.06 9.76
C GLY A 380 19.75 1.10 9.14
N VAL A 381 19.70 1.26 7.81
CA VAL A 381 20.45 2.29 7.09
C VAL A 381 20.14 3.69 7.64
N LYS A 382 21.18 4.45 7.93
CA LYS A 382 21.05 5.80 8.47
C LYS A 382 20.43 6.74 7.45
N GLY A 383 19.53 7.60 7.93
CA GLY A 383 18.87 8.63 7.14
C GLY A 383 17.57 8.18 6.49
N LEU A 384 17.28 6.87 6.43
CA LEU A 384 15.92 6.38 6.23
C LEU A 384 15.10 6.67 7.48
N LYS A 385 14.19 7.62 7.39
CA LYS A 385 13.35 8.09 8.51
C LYS A 385 12.06 7.30 8.61
N THR A 386 11.43 7.03 7.47
CA THR A 386 10.20 6.27 7.43
C THR A 386 10.04 5.48 6.13
N ILE A 387 9.21 4.46 6.13
CA ILE A 387 8.73 3.79 4.91
C ILE A 387 7.21 3.90 4.81
N ILE A 388 6.70 4.07 3.59
CA ILE A 388 5.30 3.89 3.21
C ILE A 388 5.27 2.67 2.28
N SER A 389 5.10 1.50 2.89
CA SER A 389 5.17 0.19 2.25
C SER A 389 3.76 -0.29 1.90
N GLU A 390 3.41 -0.28 0.62
CA GLU A 390 2.06 -0.63 0.15
C GLU A 390 2.06 -2.01 -0.54
N ALA A 391 1.08 -2.86 -0.23
CA ALA A 391 0.92 -4.21 -0.78
C ALA A 391 2.25 -4.99 -0.90
N ALA A 392 3.01 -5.03 0.20
CA ALA A 392 4.41 -5.45 0.18
C ALA A 392 4.61 -6.90 0.64
N ILE A 393 5.64 -7.54 0.08
CA ILE A 393 6.13 -8.84 0.51
C ILE A 393 7.10 -8.63 1.68
N SER A 394 6.97 -9.41 2.75
CA SER A 394 7.92 -9.40 3.87
C SER A 394 8.79 -10.67 3.92
N SER A 395 8.40 -11.71 3.17
CA SER A 395 9.13 -12.94 2.96
C SER A 395 8.77 -13.52 1.59
N TRP A 396 9.72 -13.64 0.68
CA TRP A 396 9.46 -14.10 -0.69
C TRP A 396 8.93 -15.53 -0.78
N TYR A 397 9.26 -16.37 0.21
CA TYR A 397 8.63 -17.68 0.33
C TYR A 397 7.10 -17.56 0.43
N ASP A 398 6.56 -16.62 1.22
CA ASP A 398 5.11 -16.47 1.40
C ASP A 398 4.42 -15.86 0.17
N TYR A 399 5.18 -15.44 -0.85
CA TYR A 399 4.62 -14.97 -2.12
C TYR A 399 4.38 -16.14 -3.08
N TYR A 400 5.40 -16.99 -3.27
CA TYR A 400 5.38 -18.11 -4.24
C TYR A 400 5.16 -19.50 -3.62
N ARG A 401 5.12 -19.60 -2.29
CA ARG A 401 4.99 -20.85 -1.53
C ARG A 401 4.07 -20.67 -0.34
N GLU A 402 3.56 -21.77 0.17
CA GLU A 402 2.84 -21.83 1.45
C GLU A 402 3.00 -23.22 2.06
N ASN A 403 3.45 -23.32 3.32
CA ASN A 403 3.50 -24.57 4.09
C ASN A 403 4.05 -25.80 3.33
N GLY A 404 5.23 -25.64 2.71
CA GLY A 404 5.92 -26.71 1.97
C GLY A 404 5.35 -26.99 0.57
N LEU A 405 4.55 -26.07 0.02
CA LEU A 405 3.87 -26.22 -1.26
C LEU A 405 4.16 -25.05 -2.21
N VAL A 406 4.23 -25.35 -3.51
CA VAL A 406 4.22 -24.32 -4.56
C VAL A 406 2.82 -23.74 -4.69
N VAL A 407 2.70 -22.43 -4.40
CA VAL A 407 1.43 -21.70 -4.40
C VAL A 407 1.64 -20.34 -5.08
N ALA A 408 1.11 -20.20 -6.29
CA ALA A 408 1.22 -18.98 -7.07
C ALA A 408 0.54 -17.77 -6.39
N PRO A 409 0.95 -16.55 -6.74
CA PRO A 409 0.14 -15.36 -6.52
C PRO A 409 -1.17 -15.46 -7.31
N GLY A 410 -2.26 -14.94 -6.76
CA GLY A 410 -3.56 -14.95 -7.41
C GLY A 410 -3.54 -14.21 -8.76
N GLY A 411 -3.94 -14.92 -9.82
CA GLY A 411 -3.91 -14.42 -11.20
C GLY A 411 -2.61 -14.75 -11.97
N PHE A 412 -1.61 -15.33 -11.31
CA PHE A 412 -0.25 -15.53 -11.86
C PHE A 412 0.20 -16.98 -11.76
N GLN A 413 -0.68 -17.92 -12.13
CA GLN A 413 -0.35 -19.36 -12.11
C GLN A 413 0.89 -19.64 -12.95
N GLY A 414 1.87 -20.32 -12.34
CA GLY A 414 3.14 -20.64 -13.00
C GLY A 414 4.25 -19.60 -12.82
N GLU A 415 3.96 -18.42 -12.27
CA GLU A 415 4.99 -17.47 -11.90
C GLU A 415 5.86 -18.01 -10.74
N ASP A 416 7.13 -17.65 -10.73
CA ASP A 416 8.09 -17.91 -9.66
C ASP A 416 9.24 -16.90 -9.72
N ALA A 417 10.21 -17.03 -8.82
CA ALA A 417 11.30 -16.09 -8.67
C ALA A 417 12.14 -15.89 -9.95
N ASP A 418 12.35 -16.94 -10.76
CA ASP A 418 13.06 -16.84 -12.04
C ASP A 418 12.26 -16.07 -13.10
N VAL A 419 10.94 -16.26 -13.16
CA VAL A 419 10.05 -15.50 -14.05
C VAL A 419 10.15 -14.01 -13.75
N LEU A 420 10.03 -13.62 -12.47
CA LEU A 420 10.13 -12.22 -12.07
C LEU A 420 11.55 -11.64 -12.24
N ALA A 421 12.59 -12.47 -12.08
CA ALA A 421 13.97 -12.04 -12.29
C ALA A 421 14.20 -11.63 -13.76
N GLU A 422 13.72 -12.43 -14.72
CA GLU A 422 13.77 -12.10 -16.15
C GLU A 422 12.85 -10.92 -16.50
N GLU A 423 11.64 -10.87 -15.93
CA GLU A 423 10.71 -9.77 -16.14
C GLU A 423 11.34 -8.42 -15.75
N THR A 424 12.08 -8.39 -14.64
CA THR A 424 12.75 -7.18 -14.14
C THR A 424 14.18 -6.98 -14.64
N PHE A 425 14.72 -7.90 -15.46
CA PHE A 425 16.06 -7.79 -16.05
C PHE A 425 16.10 -6.82 -17.25
N SER A 426 15.81 -5.54 -17.00
CA SER A 426 15.69 -4.52 -18.05
C SER A 426 17.02 -4.11 -18.70
N ARG A 427 18.18 -4.58 -18.19
CA ARG A 427 19.46 -4.52 -18.94
C ARG A 427 19.35 -5.12 -20.33
N GLN A 428 18.50 -6.14 -20.51
CA GLN A 428 18.20 -6.75 -21.80
C GLN A 428 17.67 -5.76 -22.86
N LYS A 429 17.05 -4.65 -22.44
CA LYS A 429 16.54 -3.61 -23.34
C LYS A 429 17.65 -2.76 -23.95
N GLN A 430 18.88 -2.84 -23.43
CA GLN A 430 20.07 -2.22 -23.99
C GLN A 430 20.93 -3.28 -24.69
N GLY A 431 20.62 -3.57 -25.96
CA GLY A 431 21.26 -4.66 -26.70
C GLY A 431 22.80 -4.63 -26.70
N GLY A 432 23.42 -3.46 -26.70
CA GLY A 432 24.89 -3.33 -26.62
C GLY A 432 25.49 -3.75 -25.26
N ASP A 433 24.75 -3.55 -24.17
CA ASP A 433 25.11 -4.03 -22.84
C ASP A 433 24.80 -5.52 -22.71
N TYR A 434 23.57 -5.91 -23.06
CA TYR A 434 23.09 -7.29 -22.97
C TYR A 434 23.97 -8.29 -23.72
N LEU A 435 24.52 -7.94 -24.90
CA LEU A 435 25.43 -8.81 -25.65
C LEU A 435 26.66 -9.25 -24.84
N LYS A 436 27.10 -8.44 -23.87
CA LYS A 436 28.27 -8.73 -23.04
C LYS A 436 27.93 -9.68 -21.89
N VAL A 437 26.71 -9.54 -21.34
CA VAL A 437 26.31 -10.25 -20.11
C VAL A 437 25.33 -11.39 -20.33
N LYS A 438 24.75 -11.54 -21.54
CA LYS A 438 23.71 -12.53 -21.85
C LYS A 438 24.05 -13.94 -21.36
N ALA A 439 25.27 -14.42 -21.62
CA ALA A 439 25.65 -15.78 -21.24
C ALA A 439 25.74 -15.95 -19.71
N ALA A 440 26.25 -14.94 -19.00
CA ALA A 440 26.33 -14.94 -17.55
C ALA A 440 24.94 -14.79 -16.90
N TRP A 441 24.09 -13.93 -17.46
CA TRP A 441 22.69 -13.80 -17.05
C TRP A 441 21.92 -15.11 -17.18
N GLN A 442 22.01 -15.80 -18.32
CA GLN A 442 21.33 -17.08 -18.51
C GLN A 442 21.81 -18.17 -17.54
N LYS A 443 23.10 -18.14 -17.16
CA LYS A 443 23.62 -19.02 -16.11
C LYS A 443 23.06 -18.65 -14.73
N HIS A 444 22.96 -17.36 -14.42
CA HIS A 444 22.40 -16.85 -13.18
C HIS A 444 20.91 -17.22 -13.06
N LEU A 445 20.13 -16.97 -14.11
CA LEU A 445 18.70 -17.32 -14.19
C LEU A 445 18.48 -18.82 -13.99
N ALA A 446 19.28 -19.67 -14.65
CA ALA A 446 19.19 -21.11 -14.46
C ALA A 446 19.51 -21.55 -13.01
N ALA A 447 20.35 -20.81 -12.29
CA ALA A 447 20.60 -21.06 -10.87
C ALA A 447 19.40 -20.68 -10.00
N ILE A 448 18.71 -19.57 -10.31
CA ILE A 448 17.44 -19.20 -9.64
C ILE A 448 16.40 -20.30 -9.88
N THR A 449 16.20 -20.73 -11.13
CA THR A 449 15.26 -21.80 -11.50
C THR A 449 15.51 -23.09 -10.73
N ALA A 450 16.77 -23.45 -10.47
CA ALA A 450 17.12 -24.62 -9.69
C ALA A 450 16.89 -24.41 -8.18
N ASN A 451 17.34 -23.26 -7.63
CA ASN A 451 17.35 -23.01 -6.19
C ASN A 451 15.97 -22.67 -5.61
N GLN A 452 15.03 -22.16 -6.42
CA GLN A 452 13.65 -21.93 -5.99
C GLN A 452 12.90 -23.24 -5.64
N ASP A 453 13.43 -24.39 -6.10
CA ASP A 453 12.96 -25.74 -5.78
C ASP A 453 11.43 -25.91 -5.88
N ARG A 454 10.93 -25.83 -7.11
CA ARG A 454 9.53 -26.14 -7.41
C ARG A 454 9.21 -27.63 -7.27
N GLU A 455 10.20 -28.50 -7.22
CA GLU A 455 9.97 -29.95 -7.11
C GLU A 455 9.44 -30.32 -5.72
N THR A 456 10.00 -29.71 -4.67
CA THR A 456 9.56 -29.95 -3.29
C THR A 456 8.62 -28.86 -2.77
N GLY A 457 8.85 -27.59 -3.12
CA GLY A 457 8.17 -26.44 -2.52
C GLY A 457 8.58 -26.15 -1.06
N ASP A 458 9.61 -26.82 -0.54
CA ASP A 458 10.08 -26.65 0.83
C ASP A 458 10.79 -25.32 1.04
N TYR A 459 10.76 -24.86 2.29
CA TYR A 459 11.60 -23.76 2.74
C TYR A 459 13.06 -24.21 2.80
N SER A 460 13.96 -23.33 2.37
CA SER A 460 15.40 -23.62 2.24
C SER A 460 16.23 -22.39 2.62
N ALA A 461 17.54 -22.55 2.76
CA ALA A 461 18.44 -21.41 2.99
C ALA A 461 18.36 -20.34 1.89
N TRP A 462 18.02 -20.73 0.66
CA TRP A 462 17.81 -19.80 -0.45
C TRP A 462 16.55 -18.94 -0.29
N TRP A 463 15.49 -19.52 0.28
CA TRP A 463 14.28 -18.77 0.66
C TRP A 463 14.46 -17.96 1.94
N ASP A 464 15.29 -18.43 2.88
CA ASP A 464 15.61 -17.72 4.13
C ASP A 464 16.44 -16.45 3.91
N GLU A 465 17.33 -16.45 2.92
CA GLU A 465 18.03 -15.25 2.43
C GLU A 465 17.05 -14.12 2.07
N ARG A 466 15.87 -14.48 1.56
CA ARG A 466 14.81 -13.59 1.06
C ARG A 466 13.69 -13.36 2.08
N ASN A 467 13.97 -13.62 3.36
CA ASN A 467 13.03 -13.41 4.45
C ASN A 467 13.47 -12.23 5.31
N TYR A 468 12.95 -11.05 5.01
CA TYR A 468 13.29 -9.81 5.72
C TYR A 468 12.87 -9.86 7.20
N ARG A 469 11.90 -10.71 7.55
CA ARG A 469 11.46 -10.89 8.94
C ARG A 469 12.55 -11.44 9.87
N ASN A 470 13.61 -12.03 9.31
CA ASN A 470 14.78 -12.44 10.11
C ASN A 470 15.59 -11.25 10.65
N ASN A 471 15.40 -10.03 10.10
CA ASN A 471 16.20 -8.84 10.40
C ASN A 471 15.39 -7.67 10.99
N LEU A 472 14.17 -7.91 11.48
CA LEU A 472 13.28 -6.84 11.99
C LEU A 472 13.90 -6.03 13.12
N SER A 473 14.71 -6.66 13.98
CA SER A 473 15.36 -5.98 15.11
C SER A 473 16.31 -4.83 14.72
N HIS A 474 16.71 -4.75 13.45
CA HIS A 474 17.55 -3.67 12.94
C HIS A 474 16.77 -2.43 12.48
N ILE A 475 15.44 -2.52 12.37
CA ILE A 475 14.61 -1.41 11.90
C ILE A 475 14.71 -0.25 12.89
N THR A 476 15.10 0.92 12.38
CA THR A 476 15.11 2.19 13.11
C THR A 476 14.21 3.26 12.49
N ALA A 477 13.64 2.98 11.32
CA ALA A 477 12.73 3.88 10.62
C ALA A 477 11.29 3.66 11.08
N ASP A 478 10.50 4.72 11.13
CA ASP A 478 9.07 4.63 11.45
C ASP A 478 8.30 4.03 10.25
N ILE A 479 7.21 3.33 10.53
CA ILE A 479 6.59 2.42 9.57
C ILE A 479 5.16 2.84 9.25
N VAL A 480 4.85 3.01 7.97
CA VAL A 480 3.49 3.00 7.44
C VAL A 480 3.34 1.80 6.51
N SER A 481 2.41 0.90 6.82
CA SER A 481 2.05 -0.22 5.96
C SER A 481 0.62 -0.06 5.44
N VAL A 482 0.41 -0.32 4.15
CA VAL A 482 -0.90 -0.28 3.50
C VAL A 482 -1.14 -1.60 2.79
N HIS A 483 -2.30 -2.23 2.98
CA HIS A 483 -2.58 -3.51 2.34
C HIS A 483 -4.06 -3.75 2.04
N GLY A 484 -4.32 -4.45 0.94
CA GLY A 484 -5.66 -4.93 0.62
C GLY A 484 -6.00 -6.22 1.35
N LEU A 485 -7.09 -6.25 2.09
CA LEU A 485 -7.63 -7.45 2.73
C LEU A 485 -8.11 -8.50 1.73
N ASN A 486 -8.34 -8.11 0.47
CA ASN A 486 -8.68 -9.01 -0.63
C ASN A 486 -7.54 -9.08 -1.67
N ASP A 487 -6.32 -8.66 -1.32
CA ASP A 487 -5.15 -8.81 -2.19
C ASP A 487 -4.63 -10.24 -2.18
N TRP A 488 -5.06 -11.03 -3.18
CA TRP A 488 -4.62 -12.40 -3.34
C TRP A 488 -3.38 -12.54 -4.24
N ASN A 489 -2.87 -11.42 -4.77
CA ASN A 489 -1.54 -11.39 -5.40
C ASN A 489 -0.49 -11.38 -4.28
N VAL A 490 -0.32 -10.24 -3.61
CA VAL A 490 0.52 -10.17 -2.40
C VAL A 490 -0.36 -10.44 -1.19
N LYS A 491 -0.39 -11.71 -0.78
CA LYS A 491 -1.32 -12.22 0.23
C LYS A 491 -1.17 -11.50 1.60
N PRO A 492 -2.27 -11.25 2.35
CA PRO A 492 -2.25 -10.43 3.58
C PRO A 492 -1.31 -10.93 4.69
N LYS A 493 -0.95 -12.23 4.69
CA LYS A 493 0.05 -12.79 5.60
C LYS A 493 1.35 -11.98 5.61
N ASN A 494 1.75 -11.42 4.47
CA ASN A 494 2.98 -10.63 4.38
C ASN A 494 2.96 -9.40 5.31
N VAL A 495 1.91 -8.57 5.22
CA VAL A 495 1.83 -7.36 6.04
C VAL A 495 1.56 -7.69 7.50
N ILE A 496 0.75 -8.71 7.80
CA ILE A 496 0.37 -9.02 9.19
C ILE A 496 1.53 -9.68 9.94
N LYS A 497 2.25 -10.63 9.36
CA LYS A 497 3.44 -11.21 10.01
C LYS A 497 4.56 -10.17 10.16
N PHE A 498 4.66 -9.20 9.25
CA PHE A 498 5.57 -8.06 9.43
C PHE A 498 5.13 -7.18 10.60
N TRP A 499 3.85 -6.79 10.64
CA TRP A 499 3.25 -5.99 11.71
C TRP A 499 3.44 -6.63 13.09
N GLU A 500 3.13 -7.92 13.22
CA GLU A 500 3.35 -8.70 14.45
C GLU A 500 4.81 -8.68 14.89
N GLY A 501 5.74 -8.89 13.95
CA GLY A 501 7.16 -8.99 14.25
C GLY A 501 7.85 -7.67 14.65
N ILE A 502 7.20 -6.52 14.42
CA ILE A 502 7.77 -5.21 14.77
C ILE A 502 7.19 -4.60 16.05
N GLN A 503 6.20 -5.20 16.69
CA GLN A 503 5.46 -4.55 17.80
C GLN A 503 6.36 -3.98 18.90
N ASP A 504 7.38 -4.74 19.31
CA ASP A 504 8.30 -4.36 20.39
C ASP A 504 9.36 -3.31 20.00
N LEU A 505 9.43 -2.92 18.72
CA LEU A 505 10.40 -1.93 18.28
C LEU A 505 10.01 -0.51 18.72
N PRO A 506 10.96 0.33 19.15
CA PRO A 506 10.69 1.69 19.61
C PRO A 506 10.57 2.69 18.45
N VAL A 507 9.74 2.36 17.47
CA VAL A 507 9.44 3.16 16.27
C VAL A 507 7.92 3.37 16.19
N ALA A 508 7.48 4.50 15.63
CA ALA A 508 6.06 4.74 15.37
C ALA A 508 5.59 3.89 14.19
N LYS A 509 4.33 3.42 14.26
CA LYS A 509 3.79 2.43 13.31
C LYS A 509 2.35 2.74 12.96
N LYS A 510 2.01 2.68 11.68
CA LYS A 510 0.65 2.85 11.16
C LYS A 510 0.33 1.73 10.19
N LEU A 511 -0.85 1.13 10.32
CA LEU A 511 -1.36 0.07 9.46
C LEU A 511 -2.70 0.49 8.83
N PHE A 512 -2.77 0.46 7.51
CA PHE A 512 -3.98 0.74 6.74
C PHE A 512 -4.42 -0.52 6.01
N LEU A 513 -5.63 -0.99 6.30
CA LEU A 513 -6.21 -2.18 5.68
C LEU A 513 -7.46 -1.77 4.89
N HIS A 514 -7.46 -2.00 3.58
CA HIS A 514 -8.58 -1.63 2.71
C HIS A 514 -9.23 -2.84 2.05
N GLN A 515 -10.46 -2.69 1.54
CA GLN A 515 -11.22 -3.79 0.91
C GLN A 515 -10.81 -4.09 -0.53
N GLY A 516 -9.90 -3.31 -1.12
CA GLY A 516 -9.36 -3.59 -2.45
C GLY A 516 -8.48 -4.84 -2.54
N GLN A 517 -8.23 -5.24 -3.80
CA GLN A 517 -7.15 -6.14 -4.20
C GLN A 517 -5.80 -5.37 -4.23
N HIS A 518 -4.95 -5.63 -5.23
CA HIS A 518 -3.60 -5.09 -5.37
C HIS A 518 -3.53 -3.63 -5.87
N VAL A 519 -4.14 -2.69 -5.14
CA VAL A 519 -4.34 -1.28 -5.54
C VAL A 519 -3.70 -0.28 -4.55
N TYR A 520 -3.55 0.99 -4.97
CA TYR A 520 -3.13 2.10 -4.11
C TYR A 520 -4.28 2.67 -3.28
N LEU A 521 -3.97 3.40 -2.21
CA LEU A 521 -4.95 4.03 -1.30
C LEU A 521 -5.06 5.56 -1.41
N ASN A 522 -4.09 6.24 -2.02
CA ASN A 522 -3.94 7.71 -1.97
C ASN A 522 -5.02 8.52 -2.72
N ASN A 523 -5.87 7.87 -3.52
CA ASN A 523 -6.91 8.51 -4.31
C ASN A 523 -8.33 7.98 -4.00
N ILE A 524 -8.52 7.39 -2.81
CA ILE A 524 -9.82 6.93 -2.29
C ILE A 524 -10.55 8.06 -1.56
N LEU A 525 -11.77 8.39 -1.98
CA LEU A 525 -12.51 9.56 -1.49
C LEU A 525 -12.82 9.51 0.01
N SER A 526 -13.23 8.36 0.52
CA SER A 526 -13.69 8.21 1.90
C SER A 526 -12.61 8.34 2.96
N LEU A 527 -11.32 8.37 2.59
CA LEU A 527 -10.18 8.50 3.52
C LEU A 527 -9.26 9.64 3.10
N ASP A 528 -8.74 10.41 4.06
CA ASP A 528 -7.81 11.52 3.81
C ASP A 528 -6.35 11.06 3.79
N PHE A 529 -6.08 9.90 3.18
CA PHE A 529 -4.77 9.24 3.23
C PHE A 529 -3.63 10.16 2.80
N THR A 530 -3.79 10.93 1.71
CA THR A 530 -2.77 11.87 1.25
C THR A 530 -2.48 12.98 2.27
N ASP A 531 -3.50 13.52 2.94
CA ASP A 531 -3.34 14.50 4.01
C ASP A 531 -2.68 13.90 5.25
N MET A 532 -3.01 12.65 5.59
CA MET A 532 -2.35 11.88 6.66
C MET A 532 -0.86 11.70 6.35
N MET A 533 -0.52 11.31 5.13
CA MET A 533 0.87 11.17 4.68
C MET A 533 1.58 12.52 4.59
N ASN A 534 0.87 13.61 4.30
CA ASN A 534 1.45 14.97 4.34
C ASN A 534 1.83 15.35 5.77
N LEU A 535 0.94 15.13 6.74
CA LEU A 535 1.24 15.36 8.15
C LEU A 535 2.43 14.49 8.60
N TRP A 536 2.41 13.20 8.26
CA TRP A 536 3.48 12.26 8.58
C TRP A 536 4.83 12.63 7.98
N LEU A 537 4.92 12.86 6.67
CA LEU A 537 6.19 13.18 6.01
C LEU A 537 6.72 14.57 6.38
N THR A 538 5.83 15.50 6.74
CA THR A 538 6.24 16.79 7.31
C THR A 538 6.91 16.61 8.68
N HIS A 539 6.42 15.68 9.51
CA HIS A 539 7.06 15.30 10.76
C HIS A 539 8.43 14.64 10.51
N GLU A 540 8.42 13.53 9.78
CA GLU A 540 9.56 12.64 9.60
C GLU A 540 10.73 13.30 8.88
N LEU A 541 10.44 14.04 7.80
CA LEU A 541 11.48 14.49 6.87
C LEU A 541 11.86 15.96 7.02
N LEU A 542 11.00 16.78 7.64
CA LEU A 542 11.27 18.19 7.93
C LEU A 542 11.44 18.49 9.43
N GLY A 543 11.17 17.53 10.32
CA GLY A 543 11.34 17.69 11.76
C GLY A 543 10.32 18.65 12.39
N VAL A 544 9.14 18.80 11.79
CA VAL A 544 8.06 19.62 12.34
C VAL A 544 7.36 18.84 13.44
N ASP A 545 7.32 19.41 14.64
CA ASP A 545 6.53 18.86 15.75
C ASP A 545 5.04 19.18 15.50
N ASN A 546 4.37 18.24 14.82
CA ASN A 546 2.95 18.31 14.47
C ASN A 546 2.15 17.13 15.05
N HIS A 547 2.79 16.33 15.91
CA HIS A 547 2.23 15.17 16.59
C HIS A 547 1.65 14.09 15.65
N ALA A 548 2.12 13.95 14.42
CA ALA A 548 1.63 12.96 13.46
C ALA A 548 1.64 11.52 14.03
N GLU A 549 2.65 11.20 14.81
CA GLU A 549 2.88 9.91 15.45
C GLU A 549 1.82 9.53 16.48
N THR A 550 1.18 10.51 17.13
CA THR A 550 0.10 10.27 18.11
C THR A 550 -1.29 10.63 17.60
N LEU A 551 -1.40 11.61 16.69
CA LEU A 551 -2.67 12.02 16.10
C LEU A 551 -3.23 10.95 15.16
N LEU A 552 -2.37 10.39 14.30
CA LEU A 552 -2.82 9.40 13.31
C LEU A 552 -3.08 8.06 14.01
N PRO A 553 -4.22 7.39 13.73
CA PRO A 553 -4.52 6.08 14.32
C PRO A 553 -3.47 5.03 13.96
N ASP A 554 -3.14 4.17 14.92
CA ASP A 554 -2.16 3.08 14.72
C ASP A 554 -2.66 2.05 13.71
N VAL A 555 -3.95 1.72 13.72
CA VAL A 555 -4.56 0.83 12.74
C VAL A 555 -5.86 1.45 12.24
N THR A 556 -5.99 1.55 10.91
CA THR A 556 -7.18 2.06 10.21
C THR A 556 -7.68 1.01 9.21
N ILE A 557 -8.90 0.53 9.39
CA ILE A 557 -9.45 -0.62 8.65
C ILE A 557 -10.74 -0.21 7.92
N GLN A 558 -10.82 -0.46 6.62
CA GLN A 558 -12.03 -0.23 5.86
C GLN A 558 -13.06 -1.33 6.15
N ASP A 559 -14.29 -0.92 6.48
CA ASP A 559 -15.42 -1.81 6.68
C ASP A 559 -15.77 -2.56 5.38
N ASN A 560 -16.16 -3.84 5.46
CA ASN A 560 -16.51 -4.68 4.30
C ASN A 560 -18.01 -4.66 3.92
N VAL A 561 -18.86 -3.98 4.71
CA VAL A 561 -20.32 -3.97 4.59
C VAL A 561 -20.84 -2.55 4.29
N THR A 562 -20.43 -1.58 5.09
CA THR A 562 -20.93 -0.20 5.08
C THR A 562 -20.01 0.68 4.24
N PRO A 563 -20.48 1.21 3.09
CA PRO A 563 -19.68 2.08 2.24
C PRO A 563 -19.06 3.25 3.00
N GLU A 564 -17.87 3.65 2.54
CA GLU A 564 -17.16 4.86 2.98
C GLU A 564 -16.89 4.90 4.50
N THR A 565 -16.80 3.73 5.13
CA THR A 565 -16.65 3.57 6.59
C THR A 565 -15.29 2.97 6.92
N TRP A 566 -14.62 3.59 7.88
CA TRP A 566 -13.29 3.21 8.35
C TRP A 566 -13.30 3.11 9.87
N HIS A 567 -12.81 2.00 10.40
CA HIS A 567 -12.65 1.73 11.82
C HIS A 567 -11.23 2.04 12.24
N THR A 568 -11.05 2.50 13.48
CA THR A 568 -9.74 2.72 14.07
C THR A 568 -9.59 1.88 15.32
N VAL A 569 -8.51 1.12 15.41
CA VAL A 569 -8.17 0.25 16.54
C VAL A 569 -6.72 0.47 16.92
N THR A 570 -6.34 0.08 18.13
CA THR A 570 -4.96 0.27 18.64
C THR A 570 -3.99 -0.78 18.11
N ASN A 571 -4.50 -1.95 17.70
CA ASN A 571 -3.69 -3.03 17.14
C ASN A 571 -4.57 -3.97 16.30
N PHE A 572 -3.97 -4.97 15.67
CA PHE A 572 -4.64 -5.92 14.78
C PHE A 572 -4.45 -7.37 15.23
N GLY A 573 -5.49 -8.20 15.05
CA GLY A 573 -5.42 -9.64 15.27
C GLY A 573 -5.19 -9.98 16.75
N GLU A 574 -4.33 -10.96 17.04
CA GLU A 574 -4.08 -11.42 18.41
C GLU A 574 -3.47 -10.33 19.32
N ASN A 575 -2.83 -9.31 18.73
CA ASN A 575 -2.30 -8.18 19.48
C ASN A 575 -3.38 -7.14 19.82
N ASN A 576 -4.58 -7.24 19.25
CA ASN A 576 -5.71 -6.40 19.59
C ASN A 576 -6.42 -6.98 20.83
N PRO A 577 -6.45 -6.27 21.98
CA PRO A 577 -7.06 -6.78 23.20
C PRO A 577 -8.58 -6.99 23.11
N ALA A 578 -9.23 -6.44 22.08
CA ALA A 578 -10.65 -6.66 21.82
C ALA A 578 -10.94 -7.97 21.06
N VAL A 579 -9.92 -8.63 20.52
CA VAL A 579 -10.07 -9.87 19.75
C VAL A 579 -9.83 -11.07 20.66
N THR A 580 -10.71 -12.07 20.54
CA THR A 580 -10.57 -13.37 21.22
C THR A 580 -10.68 -14.52 20.22
N THR A 581 -10.04 -15.65 20.51
CA THR A 581 -10.08 -16.83 19.65
C THR A 581 -11.12 -17.83 20.15
N GLN A 582 -12.15 -18.06 19.34
CA GLN A 582 -13.13 -19.11 19.57
C GLN A 582 -12.65 -20.43 18.97
N GLN A 583 -12.60 -21.47 19.79
CA GLN A 583 -12.36 -22.84 19.32
C GLN A 583 -13.69 -23.53 19.05
N ILE A 584 -13.89 -23.99 17.82
CA ILE A 584 -15.12 -24.60 17.33
C ILE A 584 -14.81 -26.04 16.90
N PRO A 585 -15.19 -27.06 17.68
CA PRO A 585 -15.12 -28.45 17.23
C PRO A 585 -15.90 -28.63 15.93
N LEU A 586 -15.32 -29.30 14.92
CA LEU A 586 -15.96 -29.43 13.62
C LEU A 586 -17.26 -30.25 13.66
N THR A 587 -17.47 -31.07 14.71
CA THR A 587 -18.77 -31.72 14.99
C THR A 587 -19.92 -30.74 15.26
N GLN A 588 -19.63 -29.47 15.57
CA GLN A 588 -20.63 -28.42 15.76
C GLN A 588 -20.99 -27.69 14.47
N LEU A 589 -20.21 -27.91 13.41
CA LEU A 589 -20.62 -27.54 12.06
C LEU A 589 -21.51 -28.66 11.50
N ASN A 590 -22.22 -28.43 10.41
CA ASN A 590 -23.03 -29.45 9.75
C ASN A 590 -22.21 -30.17 8.65
N PRO A 591 -21.39 -31.20 8.93
CA PRO A 591 -20.63 -31.90 7.89
C PRO A 591 -21.56 -32.71 6.99
N SER A 592 -21.30 -32.68 5.68
CA SER A 592 -22.03 -33.46 4.68
C SER A 592 -21.58 -34.91 4.58
N ALA A 593 -20.29 -35.18 4.83
CA ALA A 593 -19.65 -36.48 4.85
C ALA A 593 -18.38 -36.41 5.73
N ASP A 594 -17.74 -37.53 6.01
CA ASP A 594 -16.43 -37.63 6.70
C ASP A 594 -15.25 -37.86 5.75
N HIS A 595 -15.51 -37.94 4.44
CA HIS A 595 -14.51 -38.13 3.41
C HIS A 595 -14.91 -37.45 2.09
N PHE A 596 -13.91 -37.18 1.25
CA PHE A 596 -14.10 -36.78 -0.15
C PHE A 596 -12.92 -37.27 -0.99
N THR A 597 -13.10 -37.35 -2.31
CA THR A 597 -12.00 -37.62 -3.25
C THR A 597 -11.77 -36.39 -4.11
N ASP A 598 -10.52 -35.91 -4.16
CA ASP A 598 -10.18 -34.74 -4.97
C ASP A 598 -10.15 -35.09 -6.46
N HIS A 599 -11.20 -34.68 -7.16
CA HIS A 599 -11.31 -34.74 -8.63
C HIS A 599 -11.26 -33.36 -9.28
N ALA A 600 -10.77 -32.33 -8.57
CA ALA A 600 -10.83 -30.94 -9.03
C ALA A 600 -10.18 -30.75 -10.40
N LYS A 601 -9.02 -31.36 -10.65
CA LYS A 601 -8.34 -31.29 -11.95
C LYS A 601 -9.17 -31.87 -13.09
N ALA A 602 -9.81 -33.02 -12.88
CA ALA A 602 -10.64 -33.66 -13.89
C ALA A 602 -11.87 -32.79 -14.23
N ILE A 603 -12.50 -32.19 -13.20
CA ILE A 603 -13.64 -31.28 -13.36
C ILE A 603 -13.20 -30.02 -14.09
N TYR A 604 -12.10 -29.40 -13.67
CA TYR A 604 -11.51 -28.20 -14.28
C TYR A 604 -11.25 -28.36 -15.78
N VAL A 605 -10.65 -29.49 -16.17
CA VAL A 605 -10.41 -29.82 -17.57
C VAL A 605 -11.71 -30.08 -18.33
N ALA A 606 -12.64 -30.84 -17.76
CA ALA A 606 -13.91 -31.16 -18.39
C ALA A 606 -14.79 -29.93 -18.63
N ASN A 607 -14.75 -28.97 -17.71
CA ASN A 607 -15.51 -27.72 -17.79
C ASN A 607 -14.82 -26.65 -18.65
N HIS A 608 -13.57 -26.86 -19.06
CA HIS A 608 -12.73 -25.83 -19.68
C HIS A 608 -12.64 -24.57 -18.80
N ASP A 609 -12.42 -24.80 -17.50
CA ASP A 609 -12.25 -23.73 -16.55
C ASP A 609 -10.89 -23.04 -16.70
N ASP A 610 -10.84 -21.83 -16.16
CA ASP A 610 -9.65 -21.03 -15.94
C ASP A 610 -9.55 -20.72 -14.43
N PRO A 611 -8.43 -20.17 -13.93
CA PRO A 611 -8.27 -19.86 -12.50
C PRO A 611 -9.42 -19.04 -11.92
N ASP A 612 -9.92 -18.03 -12.63
CA ASP A 612 -10.99 -17.15 -12.15
C ASP A 612 -12.33 -17.89 -12.03
N ARG A 613 -12.65 -18.76 -13.01
CA ARG A 613 -13.86 -19.60 -12.97
C ARG A 613 -13.80 -20.60 -11.84
N PHE A 614 -12.65 -21.24 -11.62
CA PHE A 614 -12.47 -22.16 -10.50
C PHE A 614 -12.70 -21.45 -9.15
N GLU A 615 -12.04 -20.31 -8.93
CA GLU A 615 -12.20 -19.49 -7.72
C GLU A 615 -13.66 -19.11 -7.46
N ALA A 616 -14.37 -18.71 -8.51
CA ALA A 616 -15.78 -18.37 -8.41
C ALA A 616 -16.67 -19.59 -8.10
N ALA A 617 -16.40 -20.74 -8.72
CA ALA A 617 -17.22 -21.94 -8.62
C ALA A 617 -17.00 -22.71 -7.30
N ILE A 618 -15.76 -22.83 -6.82
CA ILE A 618 -15.41 -23.66 -5.65
C ILE A 618 -16.09 -23.18 -4.36
N ILE A 619 -16.37 -21.87 -4.25
CA ILE A 619 -16.97 -21.26 -3.05
C ILE A 619 -18.50 -21.28 -3.04
N GLN A 620 -19.16 -21.66 -4.14
CA GLN A 620 -20.62 -21.64 -4.19
C GLN A 620 -21.25 -22.74 -3.32
N PRO A 621 -22.43 -22.53 -2.73
CA PRO A 621 -23.18 -23.61 -2.09
C PRO A 621 -23.51 -24.75 -3.07
N ASP A 622 -24.01 -24.39 -4.25
CA ASP A 622 -24.27 -25.29 -5.37
C ASP A 622 -23.10 -25.16 -6.35
N SER A 623 -22.11 -26.04 -6.21
CA SER A 623 -20.82 -25.96 -6.90
C SER A 623 -20.62 -27.19 -7.78
N ASP A 624 -20.10 -26.98 -8.98
CA ASP A 624 -19.68 -28.07 -9.87
C ASP A 624 -18.59 -28.96 -9.23
N TYR A 625 -17.90 -28.43 -8.21
CA TYR A 625 -16.86 -29.11 -7.43
C TYR A 625 -17.39 -29.73 -6.13
N ALA A 626 -18.71 -29.84 -5.94
CA ALA A 626 -19.32 -30.30 -4.69
C ALA A 626 -18.85 -31.70 -4.24
N GLU A 627 -18.58 -32.62 -5.16
CA GLU A 627 -18.08 -33.97 -4.85
C GLU A 627 -16.56 -34.02 -4.61
N SER A 628 -15.84 -32.92 -4.86
CA SER A 628 -14.37 -32.80 -4.65
C SER A 628 -14.01 -31.92 -3.46
N ARG A 629 -14.98 -31.64 -2.59
CA ARG A 629 -14.79 -30.83 -1.38
C ARG A 629 -15.77 -31.25 -0.30
N LEU A 630 -15.52 -30.81 0.92
CA LEU A 630 -16.48 -30.80 2.01
C LEU A 630 -16.89 -29.36 2.30
N LEU A 631 -18.19 -29.13 2.50
CA LEU A 631 -18.74 -27.86 2.94
C LEU A 631 -19.36 -28.06 4.33
N LEU A 632 -18.77 -27.41 5.33
CA LEU A 632 -19.24 -27.37 6.70
C LEU A 632 -19.79 -25.98 6.98
N THR A 633 -20.97 -25.89 7.60
CA THR A 633 -21.61 -24.59 7.86
C THR A 633 -21.99 -24.43 9.32
N GLN A 634 -21.83 -23.21 9.85
CA GLN A 634 -22.46 -22.81 11.11
C GLN A 634 -23.95 -22.52 10.89
N PRO A 635 -24.79 -22.42 11.95
CA PRO A 635 -26.11 -21.83 11.81
C PRO A 635 -26.03 -20.41 11.22
N THR A 636 -27.12 -19.95 10.59
CA THR A 636 -27.23 -18.55 10.16
C THR A 636 -26.99 -17.61 11.35
N ALA A 637 -26.12 -16.63 11.16
CA ALA A 637 -25.75 -15.67 12.17
C ALA A 637 -27.00 -14.84 12.58
N THR A 638 -27.28 -14.79 13.88
CA THR A 638 -28.40 -13.99 14.41
C THR A 638 -28.01 -12.54 14.72
N THR A 639 -26.71 -12.29 14.77
CA THR A 639 -26.06 -10.98 14.96
C THR A 639 -24.88 -10.89 14.00
N ASP A 640 -24.36 -9.69 13.80
CA ASP A 640 -23.13 -9.50 13.03
C ASP A 640 -21.97 -10.23 13.75
N LEU A 641 -21.15 -10.95 12.97
CA LEU A 641 -19.93 -11.62 13.42
C LEU A 641 -18.73 -11.00 12.72
N THR A 642 -17.84 -10.35 13.47
CA THR A 642 -16.62 -9.74 12.91
C THR A 642 -15.42 -10.61 13.24
N LEU A 643 -14.81 -11.18 12.20
CA LEU A 643 -13.54 -11.90 12.28
C LEU A 643 -12.39 -10.90 12.18
N GLU A 644 -11.35 -11.03 12.99
CA GLU A 644 -10.12 -10.25 12.87
C GLU A 644 -8.91 -11.07 13.28
N GLY A 645 -7.86 -11.09 12.46
CA GLY A 645 -6.62 -11.82 12.73
C GLY A 645 -6.45 -13.00 11.79
N THR A 646 -5.77 -14.06 12.27
CA THR A 646 -5.37 -15.23 11.48
C THR A 646 -6.19 -16.45 11.90
N PRO A 647 -7.27 -16.81 11.19
CA PRO A 647 -7.97 -18.05 11.46
C PRO A 647 -7.06 -19.26 11.26
N SER A 648 -7.28 -20.33 12.00
CA SER A 648 -6.54 -21.58 11.82
C SER A 648 -7.43 -22.80 11.99
N ILE A 649 -6.97 -23.95 11.50
CA ILE A 649 -7.67 -25.22 11.61
C ILE A 649 -6.71 -26.31 12.05
N ASP A 650 -7.16 -27.11 13.01
CA ASP A 650 -6.50 -28.32 13.45
C ASP A 650 -7.32 -29.52 12.92
N LEU A 651 -6.69 -30.39 12.14
CA LEU A 651 -7.36 -31.57 11.57
C LEU A 651 -6.63 -32.85 11.95
N HIS A 652 -7.43 -33.87 12.31
CA HIS A 652 -6.99 -35.26 12.37
C HIS A 652 -7.54 -35.99 11.14
N LEU A 653 -6.66 -36.45 10.24
CA LEU A 653 -7.06 -37.01 8.96
C LEU A 653 -6.13 -38.13 8.48
N SER A 654 -6.61 -38.94 7.54
CA SER A 654 -5.80 -39.88 6.76
C SER A 654 -6.06 -39.68 5.25
N ILE A 655 -5.07 -40.01 4.43
CA ILE A 655 -5.21 -40.05 2.97
C ILE A 655 -4.85 -41.43 2.40
N ASP A 656 -5.37 -41.77 1.22
CA ASP A 656 -5.11 -43.05 0.53
C ASP A 656 -3.86 -43.03 -0.38
N GLN A 657 -3.16 -41.90 -0.46
CA GLN A 657 -1.93 -41.69 -1.21
C GLN A 657 -0.74 -41.36 -0.29
N PRO A 658 0.52 -41.55 -0.72
CA PRO A 658 1.70 -41.21 0.08
C PRO A 658 1.98 -39.70 0.17
N THR A 659 1.19 -38.86 -0.51
CA THR A 659 1.27 -37.40 -0.48
C THR A 659 -0.08 -36.80 -0.87
N GLY A 660 -0.35 -35.54 -0.49
CA GLY A 660 -1.56 -34.82 -0.85
C GLY A 660 -1.45 -33.33 -0.57
N ILE A 661 -2.31 -32.55 -1.23
CA ILE A 661 -2.50 -31.11 -0.99
C ILE A 661 -3.79 -30.94 -0.25
N LEU A 662 -3.78 -30.22 0.87
CA LEU A 662 -5.00 -29.80 1.52
C LEU A 662 -5.14 -28.29 1.39
N SER A 663 -6.33 -27.86 0.97
CA SER A 663 -6.72 -26.46 0.90
C SER A 663 -7.96 -26.22 1.75
N VAL A 664 -7.97 -25.12 2.47
CA VAL A 664 -9.07 -24.73 3.35
C VAL A 664 -9.50 -23.31 3.02
N ARG A 665 -10.81 -23.07 2.96
CA ARG A 665 -11.39 -21.74 2.69
C ARG A 665 -12.47 -21.41 3.71
N LEU A 666 -12.44 -20.18 4.21
CA LEU A 666 -13.56 -19.56 4.92
C LEU A 666 -14.36 -18.70 3.96
N VAL A 667 -15.68 -18.86 3.98
CA VAL A 667 -16.58 -18.24 3.02
C VAL A 667 -17.79 -17.65 3.73
N ASP A 668 -18.17 -16.44 3.35
CA ASP A 668 -19.41 -15.78 3.76
C ASP A 668 -20.52 -16.15 2.76
N LEU A 669 -21.46 -16.99 3.22
CA LEU A 669 -22.57 -17.52 2.44
C LEU A 669 -23.84 -16.70 2.66
N GLY A 670 -24.48 -16.32 1.56
CA GLY A 670 -25.73 -15.58 1.53
C GLY A 670 -25.75 -14.54 0.41
N PRO A 671 -26.90 -14.31 -0.25
CA PRO A 671 -27.03 -13.32 -1.30
C PRO A 671 -26.78 -11.90 -0.76
N ALA A 672 -25.80 -11.19 -1.33
CA ALA A 672 -25.52 -9.80 -0.95
C ALA A 672 -24.89 -8.99 -2.10
N ASN A 673 -25.09 -7.67 -2.08
CA ASN A 673 -24.29 -6.71 -2.83
C ASN A 673 -23.01 -6.43 -2.05
N ARG A 674 -21.92 -7.09 -2.42
CA ARG A 674 -20.59 -6.92 -1.79
C ARG A 674 -19.77 -5.90 -2.59
N PHE A 675 -18.71 -5.33 -2.00
CA PHE A 675 -17.84 -4.40 -2.74
C PHE A 675 -17.27 -4.98 -4.03
N ASN A 676 -17.07 -4.11 -5.03
CA ASN A 676 -16.29 -4.45 -6.22
C ASN A 676 -14.85 -4.84 -5.83
N PRO A 677 -14.18 -5.76 -6.57
CA PRO A 677 -12.81 -6.18 -6.26
C PRO A 677 -11.79 -5.03 -6.32
N THR A 678 -12.01 -4.08 -7.23
CA THR A 678 -11.23 -2.84 -7.36
C THR A 678 -12.14 -1.63 -7.13
N PRO A 679 -11.59 -0.50 -6.65
CA PRO A 679 -12.38 0.70 -6.44
C PRO A 679 -12.92 1.22 -7.78
N THR A 680 -14.12 1.78 -7.74
CA THR A 680 -14.81 2.37 -8.89
C THR A 680 -14.21 3.76 -9.17
N VAL A 681 -13.99 4.06 -10.45
CA VAL A 681 -13.66 5.42 -10.88
C VAL A 681 -14.89 6.31 -10.74
N LEU A 682 -14.89 7.18 -9.73
CA LEU A 682 -15.93 8.20 -9.54
C LEU A 682 -15.80 9.30 -10.59
N GLU A 683 -14.56 9.72 -10.87
CA GLU A 683 -14.26 10.73 -11.88
C GLU A 683 -12.86 10.49 -12.47
N ARG A 684 -12.78 10.43 -13.81
CA ARG A 684 -11.51 10.32 -14.52
C ARG A 684 -10.77 11.65 -14.47
N ASN A 685 -9.49 11.63 -14.13
CA ASN A 685 -8.66 12.85 -13.97
C ASN A 685 -9.25 13.87 -12.95
N GLY A 686 -10.14 13.42 -12.06
CA GLY A 686 -10.84 14.27 -11.08
C GLY A 686 -10.03 14.59 -9.82
N TYR A 687 -8.80 14.08 -9.72
CA TYR A 687 -7.87 14.39 -8.63
C TYR A 687 -6.71 15.24 -9.16
N GLN A 688 -6.76 16.54 -8.90
CA GLN A 688 -5.67 17.46 -9.27
C GLN A 688 -4.58 17.47 -8.18
N LEU A 689 -3.33 17.20 -8.56
CA LEU A 689 -2.22 17.01 -7.60
C LEU A 689 -1.57 18.33 -7.17
N ALA A 690 -1.58 19.34 -8.05
CA ALA A 690 -1.14 20.71 -7.79
C ALA A 690 -1.70 21.70 -8.83
N TYR A 691 -1.42 23.00 -8.62
CA TYR A 691 -1.73 24.07 -9.58
C TYR A 691 -1.11 23.83 -10.97
N ASP A 692 -1.93 23.85 -12.03
CA ASP A 692 -1.53 23.65 -13.43
C ASP A 692 -0.61 22.44 -13.67
N PHE A 693 -0.81 21.36 -12.90
CA PHE A 693 0.04 20.17 -12.93
C PHE A 693 -0.74 18.89 -13.27
N LYS A 694 -0.15 17.72 -12.99
CA LYS A 694 -0.73 16.40 -13.22
C LYS A 694 -2.06 16.17 -12.48
N THR A 695 -2.83 15.23 -13.02
CA THR A 695 -4.06 14.71 -12.42
C THR A 695 -4.02 13.19 -12.31
N ASP A 696 -4.88 12.66 -11.45
CA ASP A 696 -5.18 11.23 -11.30
C ASP A 696 -6.70 11.03 -11.22
N ASN A 697 -7.16 9.80 -11.20
CA ASN A 697 -8.57 9.47 -11.02
C ASN A 697 -8.98 9.65 -9.56
N ARG A 698 -10.23 10.07 -9.34
CA ARG A 698 -10.88 9.95 -8.02
C ARG A 698 -11.59 8.61 -7.93
N LEU A 699 -11.27 7.83 -6.92
CA LEU A 699 -11.73 6.45 -6.75
C LEU A 699 -12.53 6.27 -5.46
N GLU A 700 -13.37 5.24 -5.40
CA GLU A 700 -14.04 4.80 -4.16
C GLU A 700 -14.44 3.32 -4.24
N PHE A 701 -14.40 2.62 -3.11
CA PHE A 701 -14.91 1.27 -3.00
C PHE A 701 -16.44 1.29 -2.91
N THR A 702 -17.11 0.90 -3.99
CA THR A 702 -18.57 0.89 -4.07
C THR A 702 -19.12 -0.54 -4.10
N PRO A 703 -20.30 -0.79 -3.50
CA PRO A 703 -20.97 -2.08 -3.65
C PRO A 703 -21.20 -2.41 -5.13
N SER A 704 -21.01 -3.69 -5.47
CA SER A 704 -21.38 -4.23 -6.77
C SER A 704 -22.89 -4.15 -6.95
N LYS A 705 -23.32 -3.94 -8.20
CA LYS A 705 -24.73 -4.05 -8.58
C LYS A 705 -25.17 -5.50 -8.73
N THR A 706 -24.22 -6.43 -8.76
CA THR A 706 -24.46 -7.87 -8.91
C THR A 706 -24.52 -8.51 -7.53
N ILE A 707 -25.63 -9.19 -7.25
CA ILE A 707 -25.78 -10.01 -6.05
C ILE A 707 -24.91 -11.27 -6.23
N THR A 708 -24.07 -11.54 -5.24
CA THR A 708 -23.26 -12.77 -5.17
C THR A 708 -23.79 -13.65 -4.05
N ALA A 709 -23.81 -14.97 -4.25
CA ALA A 709 -24.30 -15.92 -3.24
C ALA A 709 -23.23 -16.26 -2.18
N ALA A 710 -21.95 -16.02 -2.47
CA ALA A 710 -20.83 -16.31 -1.60
C ALA A 710 -19.69 -15.30 -1.81
N LYS A 711 -18.82 -15.15 -0.81
CA LYS A 711 -17.52 -14.46 -0.92
C LYS A 711 -16.46 -15.16 -0.08
N LEU A 712 -15.29 -15.36 -0.66
CA LEU A 712 -14.09 -15.79 0.04
C LEU A 712 -13.70 -14.77 1.11
N ILE A 713 -13.49 -15.24 2.34
CA ILE A 713 -13.01 -14.44 3.48
C ILE A 713 -11.50 -14.64 3.67
N SER A 714 -11.06 -15.90 3.61
CA SER A 714 -9.69 -16.32 3.88
C SER A 714 -9.48 -17.74 3.33
N PHE A 715 -8.24 -18.11 3.04
CA PHE A 715 -7.86 -19.47 2.65
C PHE A 715 -6.44 -19.82 3.13
N GLY A 716 -6.06 -21.08 3.03
CA GLY A 716 -4.69 -21.52 3.21
C GLY A 716 -4.47 -22.89 2.59
N HIS A 717 -3.23 -23.15 2.19
CA HIS A 717 -2.82 -24.42 1.57
C HIS A 717 -1.69 -25.07 2.36
N ILE A 718 -1.60 -26.40 2.28
CA ILE A 718 -0.50 -27.17 2.89
C ILE A 718 -0.19 -28.41 2.07
N ASN A 719 1.11 -28.71 1.96
CA ASN A 719 1.56 -30.05 1.58
C ASN A 719 1.46 -30.94 2.82
N LEU A 720 0.68 -32.02 2.77
CA LEU A 720 0.43 -32.86 3.95
C LEU A 720 1.67 -33.55 4.52
N GLN A 721 2.78 -33.57 3.77
CA GLN A 721 4.08 -34.04 4.27
C GLN A 721 4.70 -33.04 5.25
N ASN A 722 4.31 -31.76 5.22
CA ASN A 722 4.86 -30.67 6.03
C ASN A 722 4.05 -30.39 7.30
N GLN A 723 3.81 -31.43 8.10
CA GLN A 723 2.90 -31.38 9.25
C GLN A 723 3.34 -30.41 10.36
N GLN A 724 4.65 -30.18 10.49
CA GLN A 724 5.25 -29.40 11.59
C GLN A 724 5.76 -28.03 11.14
N SER A 725 6.37 -27.96 9.95
CA SER A 725 6.91 -26.71 9.40
C SER A 725 7.15 -26.83 7.89
N SER A 726 7.36 -25.70 7.22
CA SER A 726 7.59 -25.61 5.78
C SER A 726 8.92 -26.22 5.29
N TYR A 727 9.84 -26.59 6.19
CA TYR A 727 11.12 -27.24 5.85
C TYR A 727 11.21 -28.69 6.36
N GLN A 728 10.31 -29.11 7.25
CA GLN A 728 10.28 -30.47 7.78
C GLN A 728 9.23 -31.30 7.06
N SER A 729 9.69 -32.35 6.40
CA SER A 729 8.85 -33.33 5.75
C SER A 729 8.75 -34.62 6.57
N SER A 730 7.56 -35.19 6.61
CA SER A 730 7.19 -36.46 7.23
C SER A 730 6.69 -37.43 6.16
N VAL A 731 7.03 -38.70 6.31
CA VAL A 731 6.47 -39.76 5.46
C VAL A 731 5.00 -39.96 5.82
N ILE A 732 4.13 -40.01 4.80
CA ILE A 732 2.74 -40.38 4.98
C ILE A 732 2.57 -41.86 4.60
N GLU A 733 2.09 -42.66 5.55
CA GLU A 733 1.65 -44.03 5.29
C GLU A 733 0.16 -44.01 4.88
N PRO A 734 -0.19 -44.46 3.65
CA PRO A 734 -1.58 -44.46 3.19
C PRO A 734 -2.53 -45.18 4.16
N GLY A 735 -3.63 -44.52 4.51
CA GLY A 735 -4.65 -45.01 5.44
C GLY A 735 -4.31 -44.88 6.92
N VAL A 736 -3.13 -44.36 7.29
CA VAL A 736 -2.77 -44.04 8.67
C VAL A 736 -3.10 -42.58 8.96
N ALA A 737 -3.80 -42.32 10.07
CA ALA A 737 -4.20 -40.99 10.46
C ALA A 737 -3.05 -40.20 11.10
N PHE A 738 -3.02 -38.89 10.87
CA PHE A 738 -2.05 -37.94 11.40
C PHE A 738 -2.73 -36.58 11.65
N ASP A 739 -2.01 -35.68 12.31
CA ASP A 739 -2.49 -34.35 12.67
C ASP A 739 -1.82 -33.28 11.81
N ILE A 740 -2.57 -32.23 11.49
CA ILE A 740 -2.03 -30.99 10.90
C ILE A 740 -2.58 -29.77 11.63
N HIS A 741 -1.78 -28.71 11.63
CA HIS A 741 -2.21 -27.36 11.96
C HIS A 741 -2.00 -26.48 10.72
N LEU A 742 -3.03 -25.72 10.34
CA LEU A 742 -2.98 -24.81 9.19
C LEU A 742 -3.51 -23.43 9.57
N GLU A 743 -2.64 -22.43 9.56
CA GLU A 743 -3.03 -21.01 9.54
C GLU A 743 -3.57 -20.63 8.16
N LEU A 744 -4.67 -19.87 8.13
CA LEU A 744 -5.21 -19.28 6.91
C LEU A 744 -4.70 -17.84 6.75
N GLN A 745 -4.99 -17.22 5.61
CA GLN A 745 -4.65 -15.81 5.37
C GLN A 745 -5.35 -14.89 6.39
N PRO A 746 -4.64 -13.92 6.98
CA PRO A 746 -5.24 -12.97 7.92
C PRO A 746 -6.35 -12.13 7.29
N THR A 747 -7.35 -11.75 8.07
CA THR A 747 -8.51 -11.01 7.59
C THR A 747 -9.08 -10.05 8.64
N HIS A 748 -9.88 -9.08 8.19
CA HIS A 748 -10.87 -8.38 9.00
C HIS A 748 -12.18 -8.36 8.21
N TYR A 749 -13.18 -9.09 8.69
CA TYR A 749 -14.39 -9.35 7.91
C TYR A 749 -15.63 -9.49 8.80
N THR A 750 -16.62 -8.63 8.55
CA THR A 750 -17.93 -8.73 9.17
C THR A 750 -18.87 -9.59 8.32
N ILE A 751 -19.49 -10.58 8.95
CA ILE A 751 -20.62 -11.37 8.46
C ILE A 751 -21.89 -10.83 9.16
N PRO A 752 -22.68 -9.95 8.50
CA PRO A 752 -23.99 -9.49 8.91
C PRO A 752 -24.94 -10.61 9.32
N ALA A 753 -25.81 -10.28 10.27
CA ALA A 753 -26.96 -11.10 10.63
C ALA A 753 -27.76 -11.54 9.39
N GLY A 754 -28.22 -12.79 9.39
CA GLY A 754 -28.94 -13.40 8.27
C GLY A 754 -28.05 -14.10 7.23
N ARG A 755 -26.72 -14.00 7.36
CA ARG A 755 -25.74 -14.73 6.54
C ARG A 755 -25.10 -15.87 7.33
N GLN A 756 -24.26 -16.68 6.69
CA GLN A 756 -23.72 -17.90 7.27
C GLN A 756 -22.22 -18.02 7.01
N LEU A 757 -21.45 -18.41 8.03
CA LEU A 757 -20.06 -18.81 7.85
C LEU A 757 -20.00 -20.24 7.31
N GLY A 758 -19.29 -20.41 6.20
CA GLY A 758 -18.94 -21.70 5.60
C GLY A 758 -17.44 -21.97 5.70
N LEU A 759 -17.11 -23.23 5.98
CA LEU A 759 -15.77 -23.79 5.91
C LEU A 759 -15.74 -24.81 4.76
N ILE A 760 -14.86 -24.61 3.81
CA ILE A 760 -14.63 -25.54 2.70
C ILE A 760 -13.28 -26.21 2.92
N ILE A 761 -13.26 -27.54 2.84
CA ILE A 761 -12.04 -28.35 2.84
C ILE A 761 -11.98 -29.06 1.49
N HIS A 762 -10.91 -28.86 0.73
CA HIS A 762 -10.70 -29.49 -0.56
C HIS A 762 -9.23 -29.87 -0.76
N GLY A 763 -8.95 -30.54 -1.88
CA GLY A 763 -7.59 -30.93 -2.25
C GLY A 763 -6.82 -29.80 -2.93
N ALA A 764 -6.30 -30.07 -4.12
CA ALA A 764 -5.58 -29.09 -4.91
C ALA A 764 -6.47 -27.89 -5.30
N ASP A 765 -5.85 -26.72 -5.29
CA ASP A 765 -6.41 -25.47 -5.77
C ASP A 765 -6.00 -25.24 -7.22
N MET A 766 -6.96 -25.25 -8.15
CA MET A 766 -6.64 -25.13 -9.56
C MET A 766 -6.24 -23.70 -9.98
N ALA A 767 -6.46 -22.70 -9.12
CA ALA A 767 -6.09 -21.33 -9.39
C ALA A 767 -4.68 -20.95 -8.89
N GLN A 768 -4.17 -21.63 -7.85
CA GLN A 768 -2.90 -21.24 -7.22
C GLN A 768 -1.92 -22.39 -6.95
N THR A 769 -2.38 -23.59 -6.61
CA THR A 769 -1.46 -24.69 -6.29
C THR A 769 -1.04 -25.43 -7.56
N ILE A 770 -0.11 -26.38 -7.42
CA ILE A 770 0.13 -27.37 -8.49
C ILE A 770 -1.14 -28.19 -8.77
N GLN A 771 -1.23 -28.80 -9.95
CA GLN A 771 -2.47 -29.41 -10.45
C GLN A 771 -2.27 -30.92 -10.68
N PRO A 772 -2.15 -31.73 -9.60
CA PRO A 772 -1.82 -33.14 -9.71
C PRO A 772 -2.92 -33.95 -10.42
N ASP A 773 -2.51 -34.87 -11.29
CA ASP A 773 -3.43 -35.76 -12.02
C ASP A 773 -3.97 -36.90 -11.14
N GLN A 774 -3.24 -37.28 -10.10
CA GLN A 774 -3.57 -38.40 -9.21
C GLN A 774 -4.63 -37.97 -8.18
N PRO A 775 -5.85 -38.54 -8.18
CA PRO A 775 -6.84 -38.27 -7.14
C PRO A 775 -6.37 -38.77 -5.77
N VAL A 776 -6.72 -38.01 -4.74
CA VAL A 776 -6.46 -38.35 -3.33
C VAL A 776 -7.79 -38.40 -2.59
N THR A 777 -8.03 -39.48 -1.86
CA THR A 777 -9.16 -39.61 -0.94
C THR A 777 -8.74 -39.16 0.45
N TYR A 778 -9.45 -38.19 1.01
CA TYR A 778 -9.25 -37.67 2.36
C TYR A 778 -10.33 -38.23 3.28
N THR A 779 -9.96 -38.67 4.48
CA THR A 779 -10.91 -39.05 5.55
C THR A 779 -10.57 -38.27 6.81
N ILE A 780 -11.56 -37.59 7.39
CA ILE A 780 -11.36 -36.64 8.49
C ILE A 780 -12.13 -37.10 9.73
N ASP A 781 -11.46 -37.10 10.88
CA ASP A 781 -12.07 -37.35 12.18
C ASP A 781 -12.60 -36.04 12.77
N TRP A 782 -13.90 -35.80 12.60
CA TRP A 782 -14.56 -34.58 13.10
C TRP A 782 -14.43 -34.38 14.61
N ALA A 783 -14.41 -35.47 15.38
CA ALA A 783 -14.37 -35.42 16.84
C ALA A 783 -13.01 -34.95 17.38
N LYS A 784 -11.96 -35.03 16.56
CA LYS A 784 -10.60 -34.57 16.88
C LYS A 784 -10.15 -33.36 16.07
N SER A 785 -11.07 -32.74 15.34
CA SER A 785 -10.78 -31.61 14.46
C SER A 785 -11.50 -30.36 14.94
N GLN A 786 -10.88 -29.20 14.81
CA GLN A 786 -11.43 -27.93 15.26
C GLN A 786 -11.01 -26.75 14.37
N LEU A 787 -11.86 -25.74 14.33
CA LEU A 787 -11.61 -24.44 13.71
C LEU A 787 -11.36 -23.41 14.82
N ASN A 788 -10.28 -22.64 14.72
CA ASN A 788 -9.95 -21.54 15.61
C ASN A 788 -10.25 -20.22 14.88
N LEU A 789 -11.23 -19.47 15.38
CA LEU A 789 -11.68 -18.21 14.79
C LEU A 789 -11.38 -17.03 15.71
N PRO A 790 -10.45 -16.14 15.35
CA PRO A 790 -10.26 -14.89 16.06
C PRO A 790 -11.37 -13.89 15.66
N HIS A 791 -12.07 -13.37 16.66
CA HIS A 791 -13.27 -12.54 16.48
C HIS A 791 -13.45 -11.52 17.61
N TYR A 792 -14.31 -10.54 17.38
CA TYR A 792 -14.78 -9.57 18.39
C TYR A 792 -15.88 -10.11 19.30
#